data_AF-A0A963RRR8-F1
#
_entry.id   AF-A0A963RRR8-F1
#
_cell.length_a   1.000
_cell.length_b   1.000
_cell.length_c   1.000
_cell.angle_alpha   90.00
_cell.angle_beta   90.00
_cell.angle_gamma   90.00
#
_symmetry.space_group_name_H-M   'P 1'
#
loop_
_entity.id
_entity.type
_entity.pdbx_description
1 polymer ?
#
loop_
_entity_poly.entity_id
_entity_poly.type
_entity_poly.pdbx_seq_one_letter_code
_entity_poly.pdbx_strand_id
1 'polypeptide(L)'
;LDLTLACVRMALGDTARAPNQGATIASASIQIHAQPLRLAAAQARAWLLARGAAWLGVAEDAAETHLGVVRMRADPARRVPHGELLAGQRTVLRLDADAPLKDPAAYRLVGTSQARVDIPAKLAGELVFVHDMRLPGMLHGRVVRPPYAGADHGDFIGNTLEAVDESSIAHIPGIRAVVVIRDFVGVVAEREEHAEQAMRELRVRWKPWPGMPDLGNVEQALRDNPATRRLLVDEGDAGAALRAAGGQALRQTYLWPYQMHASIGPSCAVAAWQPEAEGSCQLRVWAGTQNPHVLRHDLAKLTDLQDVQVDVVRMEAAGCYGRNGADDVAADAALLARAVAHLGAPVRVQLTRAQEHAWDPKGAAQLMDVAGALGPDGRIDAYDFQTSYPSNGAPTLALLLTRTIEPVAQAFEMGDRTARPPYEVPNLRVAVNDMPPIVRASWLRGVSALPNSFAHESFVDELAARAGADPVQFRLQHLRDPRAYELVQATADKAGWRPRQGPREAAGNGAQGGEILHGQGFAYARYVHSKWPGFGAAWSAWVADVEVNRRTGEVHVRRVVCGHDAGQLVNPAGVTHQVHGNVIQTTSRALHERVAFAPHDAPAQQSTRQALPGGRPAGTVLAQEWGGYPILNFRQVPVIEVLHMPRPGEAPLGAGESSSVPGTAAIANAIFDATGVRFRAPPFTPEVVREGLAAAGLLLGGAGGQGGGGGHDAANSGAGGARPEPAAAPKHAESARWPGRRSGWALAGALAAGAV
;
A
#
# COMPACT_ATOMS: atom_id res chain seq x y z
N LEU A 1 -9.03 -18.21 27.21
CA LEU A 1 -9.12 -17.36 28.42
C LEU A 1 -10.54 -16.84 28.71
N ASP A 2 -11.47 -16.81 27.74
CA ASP A 2 -12.84 -16.28 27.91
C ASP A 2 -12.83 -14.89 28.58
N LEU A 3 -12.07 -13.96 28.01
CA LEU A 3 -11.95 -12.57 28.45
C LEU A 3 -12.70 -11.66 27.49
N THR A 4 -13.10 -10.48 27.96
CA THR A 4 -13.50 -9.40 27.05
C THR A 4 -12.26 -8.81 26.38
N LEU A 5 -12.44 -8.19 25.21
CA LEU A 5 -11.31 -7.57 24.49
C LEU A 5 -10.64 -6.45 25.31
N ALA A 6 -11.41 -5.72 26.12
CA ALA A 6 -10.89 -4.66 26.98
C ALA A 6 -9.89 -5.17 28.04
N CYS A 7 -9.95 -6.46 28.40
CA CYS A 7 -9.01 -7.08 29.35
C CYS A 7 -7.72 -7.58 28.67
N VAL A 8 -7.58 -7.46 27.35
CA VAL A 8 -6.43 -7.97 26.59
C VAL A 8 -5.57 -6.82 26.10
N ARG A 9 -4.33 -6.75 26.58
CA ARG A 9 -3.29 -5.88 26.02
C ARG A 9 -2.34 -6.71 25.17
N MET A 10 -2.30 -6.45 23.87
CA MET A 10 -1.36 -7.07 22.95
C MET A 10 -0.06 -6.26 22.91
N ALA A 11 1.09 -6.91 23.06
CA ALA A 11 2.39 -6.31 22.74
C ALA A 11 2.63 -6.47 21.23
N LEU A 12 2.63 -5.36 20.49
CA LEU A 12 2.74 -5.38 19.03
C LEU A 12 4.18 -5.07 18.63
N GLY A 13 4.88 -6.04 18.03
CA GLY A 13 6.16 -5.81 17.34
C GLY A 13 7.29 -5.25 18.20
N ASP A 14 7.19 -5.36 19.53
CA ASP A 14 8.26 -5.00 20.47
C ASP A 14 9.34 -6.08 20.41
N THR A 15 10.51 -5.72 19.88
CA THR A 15 11.53 -6.72 19.56
C THR A 15 12.18 -7.36 20.78
N ALA A 16 12.08 -6.75 21.96
CA ALA A 16 12.59 -7.31 23.21
C ALA A 16 11.58 -8.23 23.90
N ARG A 17 10.27 -8.03 23.65
CA ARG A 17 9.18 -8.71 24.38
C ARG A 17 8.33 -9.64 23.54
N ALA A 18 8.40 -9.54 22.21
CA ALA A 18 7.67 -10.38 21.28
C ALA A 18 8.63 -11.28 20.49
N PRO A 19 8.23 -12.51 20.13
CA PRO A 19 9.02 -13.35 19.24
C PRO A 19 9.12 -12.72 17.85
N ASN A 20 10.19 -13.05 17.12
CA ASN A 20 10.31 -12.66 15.73
C ASN A 20 9.26 -13.37 14.87
N GLN A 21 8.18 -12.64 14.57
CA GLN A 21 7.08 -13.06 13.70
C GLN A 21 7.25 -12.55 12.26
N GLY A 22 8.43 -12.07 11.91
CA GLY A 22 8.70 -11.49 10.60
C GLY A 22 7.91 -10.22 10.31
N ALA A 23 7.85 -9.87 9.03
CA ALA A 23 7.14 -8.72 8.50
C ALA A 23 5.63 -8.93 8.47
N THR A 24 4.85 -7.86 8.64
CA THR A 24 3.40 -7.92 8.35
C THR A 24 3.22 -7.81 6.82
N ILE A 25 2.89 -8.91 6.13
CA ILE A 25 2.65 -8.92 4.67
C ILE A 25 1.31 -9.60 4.41
N ALA A 26 0.42 -9.08 3.57
CA ALA A 26 -0.85 -9.74 3.24
C ALA A 26 -1.75 -10.13 4.45
N SER A 27 -1.55 -9.54 5.63
CA SER A 27 -2.11 -10.04 6.91
C SER A 27 -1.65 -11.44 7.33
N ALA A 28 -0.39 -11.79 7.01
CA ALA A 28 0.30 -12.99 7.47
C ALA A 28 0.32 -13.15 9.00
N SER A 29 0.21 -12.06 9.76
CA SER A 29 0.03 -12.13 11.22
C SER A 29 -1.19 -12.97 11.62
N ILE A 30 -2.29 -12.88 10.88
CA ILE A 30 -3.46 -13.73 11.10
C ILE A 30 -3.25 -15.12 10.48
N GLN A 31 -2.78 -15.18 9.23
CA GLN A 31 -2.68 -16.44 8.49
C GLN A 31 -1.63 -17.42 9.07
N ILE A 32 -0.53 -16.89 9.61
CA ILE A 32 0.62 -17.66 10.11
C ILE A 32 0.62 -17.68 11.65
N HIS A 33 0.46 -16.53 12.30
CA HIS A 33 0.73 -16.40 13.73
C HIS A 33 -0.51 -16.51 14.63
N ALA A 34 -1.73 -16.53 14.08
CA ALA A 34 -2.93 -16.70 14.90
C ALA A 34 -3.02 -18.10 15.53
N GLN A 35 -2.60 -19.16 14.83
CA GLN A 35 -2.72 -20.53 15.35
C GLN A 35 -1.83 -20.77 16.59
N PRO A 36 -0.53 -20.44 16.59
CA PRO A 36 0.29 -20.52 17.80
C PRO A 36 -0.29 -19.73 18.98
N LEU A 37 -0.82 -18.52 18.75
CA LEU A 37 -1.45 -17.71 19.79
C LEU A 37 -2.75 -18.34 20.31
N ARG A 38 -3.55 -18.98 19.45
CA ARG A 38 -4.77 -19.71 19.84
C ARG A 38 -4.43 -20.92 20.70
N LEU A 39 -3.41 -21.69 20.33
CA LEU A 39 -2.91 -22.83 21.11
C LEU A 39 -2.40 -22.38 22.47
N ALA A 40 -1.57 -21.32 22.52
CA ALA A 40 -1.10 -20.74 23.77
C ALA A 40 -2.26 -20.29 24.69
N ALA A 41 -3.27 -19.62 24.13
CA ALA A 41 -4.44 -19.15 24.87
C ALA A 41 -5.37 -20.30 25.32
N ALA A 42 -5.41 -21.41 24.59
CA ALA A 42 -6.15 -22.62 24.94
C ALA A 42 -5.45 -23.38 26.07
N GLN A 43 -4.13 -23.58 25.95
CA GLN A 43 -3.29 -24.19 26.97
C GLN A 43 -3.34 -23.39 28.29
N ALA A 44 -3.20 -22.07 28.22
CA ALA A 44 -3.32 -21.20 29.38
C ALA A 44 -4.72 -21.27 30.02
N ARG A 45 -5.78 -21.41 29.21
CA ARG A 45 -7.15 -21.58 29.72
C ARG A 45 -7.30 -22.91 30.45
N ALA A 46 -6.81 -24.02 29.88
CA ALA A 46 -6.88 -25.34 30.50
C ALA A 46 -6.12 -25.35 31.84
N TRP A 47 -4.92 -24.78 31.86
CA TRP A 47 -4.11 -24.66 33.07
C TRP A 47 -4.81 -23.82 34.16
N LEU A 48 -5.42 -22.68 33.79
CA LEU A 48 -6.18 -21.85 34.73
C LEU A 48 -7.43 -22.58 35.25
N LEU A 49 -8.14 -23.31 34.39
CA LEU A 49 -9.32 -24.10 34.78
C LEU A 49 -8.95 -25.17 35.81
N ALA A 50 -7.89 -25.93 35.57
CA ALA A 50 -7.40 -26.95 36.50
C ALA A 50 -7.06 -26.35 37.87
N ARG A 51 -6.34 -25.22 37.87
CA ARG A 51 -5.94 -24.53 39.11
C ARG A 51 -7.13 -23.93 39.86
N GLY A 52 -8.10 -23.37 39.13
CA GLY A 52 -9.32 -22.85 39.71
C GLY A 52 -10.24 -23.95 40.25
N ALA A 53 -10.34 -25.09 39.57
CA ALA A 53 -11.09 -26.25 40.06
C ALA A 53 -10.49 -26.80 41.36
N ALA A 54 -9.16 -26.92 41.42
CA ALA A 54 -8.44 -27.29 42.64
C ALA A 54 -8.68 -26.28 43.77
N TRP A 55 -8.63 -24.97 43.49
CA TRP A 55 -8.92 -23.92 44.46
C TRP A 55 -10.36 -24.02 45.00
N LEU A 56 -11.32 -24.31 44.11
CA LEU A 56 -12.73 -24.48 44.46
C LEU A 56 -13.03 -25.81 45.17
N GLY A 57 -12.08 -26.76 45.18
CA GLY A 57 -12.28 -28.10 45.73
C GLY A 57 -13.27 -28.95 44.93
N VAL A 58 -13.29 -28.81 43.59
CA VAL A 58 -14.17 -29.55 42.69
C VAL A 58 -13.40 -30.22 41.55
N ALA A 59 -14.03 -31.20 40.90
CA ALA A 59 -13.50 -31.77 39.66
C ALA A 59 -13.51 -30.73 38.52
N GLU A 60 -12.58 -30.85 37.56
CA GLU A 60 -12.42 -29.89 36.47
C GLU A 60 -13.67 -29.77 35.58
N ASP A 61 -14.38 -30.88 35.35
CA ASP A 61 -15.62 -30.93 34.58
C ASP A 61 -16.79 -30.21 35.27
N ALA A 62 -16.75 -30.11 36.60
CA ALA A 62 -17.68 -29.33 37.42
C ALA A 62 -17.35 -27.83 37.47
N ALA A 63 -16.22 -27.40 36.89
CA ALA A 63 -15.81 -26.00 36.77
C ALA A 63 -15.88 -25.49 35.33
N GLU A 64 -15.93 -24.17 35.18
CA GLU A 64 -15.80 -23.53 33.89
C GLU A 64 -15.10 -22.17 33.98
N THR A 65 -14.44 -21.79 32.89
CA THR A 65 -13.97 -20.41 32.71
C THR A 65 -15.08 -19.56 32.09
N HIS A 66 -15.38 -18.42 32.71
CA HIS A 66 -16.32 -17.42 32.20
C HIS A 66 -15.82 -16.00 32.53
N LEU A 67 -15.67 -15.13 31.54
CA LEU A 67 -15.30 -13.71 31.72
C LEU A 67 -14.09 -13.49 32.66
N GLY A 68 -13.02 -14.27 32.49
CA GLY A 68 -11.81 -14.13 33.29
C GLY A 68 -11.86 -14.71 34.71
N VAL A 69 -12.92 -15.43 35.06
CA VAL A 69 -13.03 -16.18 36.32
C VAL A 69 -13.17 -17.67 36.05
N VAL A 70 -12.67 -18.49 36.98
CA VAL A 70 -13.06 -19.90 37.08
C VAL A 70 -14.18 -19.99 38.10
N ARG A 71 -15.30 -20.62 37.74
CA ARG A 71 -16.48 -20.76 38.60
C ARG A 71 -17.01 -22.19 38.57
N MET A 72 -17.70 -22.59 39.63
CA MET A 72 -18.45 -23.85 39.61
C MET A 72 -19.66 -23.74 38.68
N ARG A 73 -19.96 -24.82 37.94
CA ARG A 73 -21.15 -24.89 37.08
C ARG A 73 -22.44 -24.90 37.88
N ALA A 74 -22.48 -25.69 38.96
CA ALA A 74 -23.66 -25.85 39.81
C ALA A 74 -23.93 -24.64 40.71
N ASP A 75 -22.89 -23.86 41.02
CA ASP A 75 -22.99 -22.65 41.84
C ASP A 75 -22.02 -21.56 41.33
N PRO A 76 -22.44 -20.72 40.37
CA PRO A 76 -21.62 -19.65 39.80
C PRO A 76 -21.14 -18.59 40.81
N ALA A 77 -21.70 -18.53 42.03
CA ALA A 77 -21.23 -17.63 43.08
C ALA A 77 -19.89 -18.09 43.66
N ARG A 78 -19.62 -19.40 43.66
CA ARG A 78 -18.32 -19.98 44.00
C ARG A 78 -17.36 -19.84 42.82
N ARG A 79 -16.52 -18.82 42.88
CA ARG A 79 -15.62 -18.42 41.79
C ARG A 79 -14.31 -17.84 42.30
N VAL A 80 -13.30 -17.89 41.45
CA VAL A 80 -11.99 -17.27 41.66
C VAL A 80 -11.52 -16.58 40.37
N PRO A 81 -11.10 -15.30 40.42
CA PRO A 81 -10.55 -14.62 39.26
C PRO A 81 -9.21 -15.21 38.81
N HIS A 82 -8.92 -15.19 37.50
CA HIS A 82 -7.60 -15.59 37.00
C HIS A 82 -6.45 -14.81 37.65
N GLY A 83 -6.66 -13.53 37.95
CA GLY A 83 -5.65 -12.70 38.60
C GLY A 83 -5.27 -13.19 39.99
N GLU A 84 -6.24 -13.68 40.77
CA GLU A 84 -5.99 -14.25 42.10
C GLU A 84 -5.26 -15.59 41.98
N LEU A 85 -5.66 -16.43 41.00
CA LEU A 85 -4.95 -17.68 40.70
C LEU A 85 -3.50 -17.45 40.27
N LEU A 86 -3.12 -16.26 39.80
CA LEU A 86 -1.79 -15.92 39.30
C LEU A 86 -1.00 -14.98 40.23
N ALA A 87 -1.62 -14.49 41.31
CA ALA A 87 -1.02 -13.47 42.15
C ALA A 87 0.32 -13.93 42.74
N GLY A 88 1.36 -13.07 42.60
CA GLY A 88 2.68 -13.31 43.17
C GLY A 88 3.49 -14.43 42.53
N GLN A 89 3.06 -15.00 41.41
CA GLN A 89 3.76 -16.10 40.75
C GLN A 89 3.96 -15.89 39.25
N ARG A 90 4.98 -16.57 38.71
CA ARG A 90 5.26 -16.63 37.27
C ARG A 90 5.23 -18.09 36.84
N THR A 91 4.25 -18.43 36.00
CA THR A 91 4.18 -19.75 35.36
C THR A 91 4.62 -19.64 33.91
N VAL A 92 5.53 -20.53 33.49
CA VAL A 92 5.94 -20.67 32.09
C VAL A 92 5.40 -21.99 31.57
N LEU A 93 4.52 -21.93 30.58
CA LEU A 93 4.01 -23.10 29.88
C LEU A 93 4.75 -23.22 28.55
N ARG A 94 5.43 -24.36 28.33
CA ARG A 94 5.98 -24.66 27.01
C ARG A 94 4.80 -24.95 26.07
N LEU A 95 4.79 -24.28 24.91
CA LEU A 95 3.68 -24.37 23.96
C LEU A 95 3.42 -25.83 23.60
N ASP A 96 2.19 -26.27 23.86
CA ASP A 96 1.67 -27.56 23.43
C ASP A 96 0.97 -27.40 22.08
N ALA A 97 1.49 -28.09 21.06
CA ALA A 97 0.96 -28.03 19.71
C ALA A 97 -0.38 -28.76 19.57
N ASP A 98 -0.70 -29.66 20.50
CA ASP A 98 -1.91 -30.49 20.50
C ASP A 98 -2.98 -29.95 21.46
N ALA A 99 -2.75 -28.76 22.05
CA ALA A 99 -3.69 -28.15 22.98
C ALA A 99 -5.09 -28.01 22.36
N PRO A 100 -6.16 -28.53 23.00
CA PRO A 100 -7.49 -28.56 22.42
C PRO A 100 -8.05 -27.14 22.27
N LEU A 101 -8.29 -26.73 21.03
CA LEU A 101 -8.91 -25.44 20.72
C LEU A 101 -10.41 -25.48 21.00
N LYS A 102 -10.97 -24.31 21.31
CA LYS A 102 -12.42 -24.15 21.45
C LYS A 102 -13.10 -24.39 20.10
N ASP A 103 -14.17 -25.20 20.12
CA ASP A 103 -15.05 -25.43 18.97
C ASP A 103 -15.55 -24.08 18.41
N PRO A 104 -15.47 -23.84 17.08
CA PRO A 104 -16.02 -22.65 16.45
C PRO A 104 -17.48 -22.34 16.81
N ALA A 105 -18.33 -23.37 16.99
CA ALA A 105 -19.72 -23.21 17.40
C ALA A 105 -19.86 -22.60 18.81
N ALA A 106 -18.82 -22.70 19.64
CA ALA A 106 -18.78 -22.12 20.97
C ALA A 106 -18.17 -20.69 20.97
N TYR A 107 -17.81 -20.12 19.82
CA TYR A 107 -17.33 -18.74 19.73
C TYR A 107 -18.42 -17.75 20.10
N ARG A 108 -18.04 -16.75 20.90
CA ARG A 108 -18.91 -15.63 21.30
C ARG A 108 -18.45 -14.31 20.67
N LEU A 109 -17.14 -14.12 20.53
CA LEU A 109 -16.52 -12.89 20.00
C LEU A 109 -16.02 -13.06 18.55
N VAL A 110 -15.43 -14.21 18.24
CA VAL A 110 -14.94 -14.49 16.87
C VAL A 110 -16.13 -14.61 15.93
N GLY A 111 -16.07 -13.93 14.79
CA GLY A 111 -17.15 -13.90 13.81
C GLY A 111 -18.22 -12.84 14.08
N THR A 112 -18.08 -12.04 15.15
CA THR A 112 -18.99 -10.92 15.43
C THR A 112 -18.27 -9.57 15.30
N SER A 113 -19.02 -8.52 14.99
CA SER A 113 -18.48 -7.17 14.85
C SER A 113 -18.12 -6.60 16.22
N GLN A 114 -16.82 -6.46 16.47
CA GLN A 114 -16.29 -5.93 17.72
C GLN A 114 -15.70 -4.54 17.50
N ALA A 115 -15.94 -3.62 18.44
CA ALA A 115 -15.33 -2.30 18.42
C ALA A 115 -13.80 -2.40 18.55
N ARG A 116 -13.10 -1.51 17.87
CA ARG A 116 -11.64 -1.43 17.94
C ARG A 116 -11.21 -0.74 19.24
N VAL A 117 -10.41 -1.44 20.04
CA VAL A 117 -9.90 -0.95 21.33
C VAL A 117 -8.92 0.22 21.19
N ASP A 118 -8.36 0.44 20.01
CA ASP A 118 -7.39 1.50 19.74
C ASP A 118 -8.01 2.82 19.25
N ILE A 119 -9.31 2.86 18.95
CA ILE A 119 -10.00 4.07 18.46
C ILE A 119 -10.15 5.16 19.54
N PRO A 120 -10.58 4.87 20.78
CA PRO A 120 -10.83 5.92 21.77
C PRO A 120 -9.62 6.83 22.02
N ALA A 121 -8.43 6.24 22.21
CA ALA A 121 -7.19 6.98 22.41
C ALA A 121 -6.84 7.89 21.21
N LYS A 122 -7.10 7.40 19.98
CA LYS A 122 -6.88 8.19 18.74
C LYS A 122 -7.83 9.38 18.65
N LEU A 123 -9.09 9.21 19.03
CA LEU A 123 -10.09 10.28 19.02
C LEU A 123 -9.83 11.33 20.10
N ALA A 124 -9.34 10.88 21.27
CA ALA A 124 -9.00 11.76 22.38
C ALA A 124 -7.68 12.52 22.20
N GLY A 125 -6.90 12.23 21.15
CA GLY A 125 -5.57 12.81 20.96
C GLY A 125 -4.56 12.33 22.00
N GLU A 126 -4.74 11.12 22.54
CA GLU A 126 -3.79 10.49 23.45
C GLU A 126 -2.53 10.05 22.72
N LEU A 127 -1.49 9.70 23.49
CA LEU A 127 -0.21 9.23 22.96
C LEU A 127 -0.37 7.87 22.26
N VAL A 128 -0.58 7.92 20.94
CA VAL A 128 -0.74 6.74 20.09
C VAL A 128 0.31 6.70 18.99
N PHE A 129 0.55 7.84 18.34
CA PHE A 129 1.53 7.95 17.27
C PHE A 129 2.87 8.38 17.84
N VAL A 130 3.95 7.93 17.18
CA VAL A 130 5.32 8.32 17.55
C VAL A 130 5.55 9.84 17.49
N HIS A 131 4.78 10.55 16.64
CA HIS A 131 4.81 12.01 16.51
C HIS A 131 4.50 12.74 17.82
N ASP A 132 3.63 12.15 18.63
CA ASP A 132 3.12 12.72 19.88
C ASP A 132 4.02 12.40 21.08
N MET A 133 5.00 11.51 20.89
CA MET A 133 5.91 11.12 21.97
C MET A 133 6.70 12.32 22.50
N ARG A 134 6.75 12.42 23.83
CA ARG A 134 7.58 13.38 24.56
C ARG A 134 8.33 12.61 25.65
N LEU A 135 9.65 12.71 25.66
CA LEU A 135 10.52 12.13 26.67
C LEU A 135 11.27 13.25 27.41
N PRO A 136 11.63 13.06 28.69
CA PRO A 136 12.44 14.03 29.42
C PRO A 136 13.75 14.34 28.69
N GLY A 137 14.08 15.63 28.58
CA GLY A 137 15.31 16.09 27.91
C GLY A 137 15.38 15.82 26.41
N MET A 138 14.27 15.44 25.76
CA MET A 138 14.26 15.08 24.34
C MET A 138 14.74 16.24 23.44
N LEU A 139 15.69 15.93 22.57
CA LEU A 139 16.21 16.81 21.51
C LEU A 139 15.50 16.51 20.19
N HIS A 140 15.67 17.40 19.23
CA HIS A 140 15.05 17.34 17.92
C HIS A 140 16.10 17.29 16.82
N GLY A 141 15.98 16.29 15.95
CA GLY A 141 16.88 16.08 14.83
C GLY A 141 16.23 16.37 13.48
N ARG A 142 17.05 16.81 12.54
CA ARG A 142 16.73 16.95 11.11
C ARG A 142 17.91 16.50 10.26
N VAL A 143 17.63 15.99 9.06
CA VAL A 143 18.65 15.49 8.13
C VAL A 143 18.60 16.32 6.85
N VAL A 144 19.74 16.83 6.41
CA VAL A 144 19.91 17.42 5.08
C VAL A 144 20.15 16.28 4.09
N ARG A 145 19.22 16.08 3.15
CA ARG A 145 19.31 14.97 2.19
C ARG A 145 20.23 15.31 1.00
N PRO A 146 20.96 14.33 0.44
CA PRO A 146 21.80 14.53 -0.73
C PRO A 146 20.98 14.81 -2.01
N PRO A 147 21.61 15.21 -3.14
CA PRO A 147 20.90 15.69 -4.33
C PRO A 147 20.30 14.59 -5.23
N TYR A 148 20.48 13.30 -4.93
CA TYR A 148 20.07 12.18 -5.78
C TYR A 148 18.76 11.49 -5.32
N ALA A 149 17.73 12.29 -5.05
CA ALA A 149 16.44 11.80 -4.57
C ALA A 149 15.82 10.76 -5.53
N GLY A 150 15.61 9.55 -5.02
CA GLY A 150 15.08 8.42 -5.78
C GLY A 150 16.13 7.39 -6.20
N ALA A 151 17.42 7.65 -6.03
CA ALA A 151 18.49 6.68 -6.28
C ALA A 151 18.96 6.00 -4.98
N ASP A 152 19.30 4.71 -5.07
CA ASP A 152 19.84 3.90 -3.97
C ASP A 152 21.05 3.03 -4.35
N HIS A 153 21.52 3.13 -5.59
CA HIS A 153 22.64 2.35 -6.11
C HIS A 153 23.61 3.19 -6.94
N GLY A 154 24.85 2.72 -7.02
CA GLY A 154 25.95 3.36 -7.76
C GLY A 154 27.01 3.99 -6.87
N ASP A 155 28.22 4.13 -7.42
CA ASP A 155 29.42 4.53 -6.66
C ASP A 155 29.37 5.96 -6.07
N PHE A 156 28.45 6.79 -6.55
CA PHE A 156 28.25 8.14 -6.01
C PHE A 156 27.46 8.14 -4.69
N ILE A 157 26.60 7.14 -4.44
CA ILE A 157 25.79 7.07 -3.21
C ILE A 157 26.71 7.00 -2.01
N GLY A 158 26.55 7.90 -1.03
CA GLY A 158 27.46 7.95 0.13
C GLY A 158 28.85 8.52 -0.17
N ASN A 159 29.09 9.17 -1.31
CA ASN A 159 30.40 9.73 -1.67
C ASN A 159 30.32 11.14 -2.33
N THR A 160 29.14 11.75 -2.38
CA THR A 160 28.94 13.07 -3.00
C THR A 160 29.27 14.24 -2.08
N LEU A 161 29.30 14.07 -0.76
CA LEU A 161 29.59 15.18 0.14
C LEU A 161 30.99 15.75 -0.15
N GLU A 162 31.06 17.06 -0.35
CA GLU A 162 32.32 17.79 -0.52
C GLU A 162 32.65 18.61 0.71
N ALA A 163 31.69 19.37 1.25
CA ALA A 163 31.90 20.20 2.43
C ALA A 163 30.59 20.53 3.16
N VAL A 164 30.70 20.75 4.47
CA VAL A 164 29.66 21.31 5.33
C VAL A 164 30.22 22.55 6.01
N ASP A 165 29.52 23.68 5.92
CA ASP A 165 29.86 24.92 6.62
C ASP A 165 28.95 25.09 7.84
N GLU A 166 29.39 24.56 9.00
CA GLU A 166 28.64 24.65 10.26
C GLU A 166 28.47 26.09 10.76
N SER A 167 29.38 27.00 10.39
CA SER A 167 29.29 28.41 10.79
C SER A 167 28.05 29.10 10.23
N SER A 168 27.50 28.58 9.11
CA SER A 168 26.28 29.09 8.48
C SER A 168 25.05 29.03 9.40
N ILE A 169 25.04 28.15 10.40
CA ILE A 169 23.94 28.00 11.37
C ILE A 169 24.32 28.42 12.79
N ALA A 170 25.53 28.96 13.02
CA ALA A 170 26.01 29.31 14.37
C ALA A 170 25.14 30.36 15.09
N HIS A 171 24.35 31.11 14.33
CA HIS A 171 23.42 32.11 14.85
C HIS A 171 22.11 31.52 15.39
N ILE A 172 21.83 30.23 15.12
CA ILE A 172 20.63 29.52 15.59
C ILE A 172 20.91 28.99 17.00
N PRO A 173 20.11 29.36 18.02
CA PRO A 173 20.37 28.94 19.39
C PRO A 173 20.04 27.47 19.64
N GLY A 174 20.71 26.85 20.60
CA GLY A 174 20.37 25.50 21.07
C GLY A 174 20.73 24.37 20.10
N ILE A 175 21.58 24.62 19.09
CA ILE A 175 22.19 23.54 18.30
C ILE A 175 23.15 22.75 19.20
N ARG A 176 22.99 21.43 19.22
CA ARG A 176 23.76 20.49 20.05
C ARG A 176 24.79 19.69 19.25
N ALA A 177 24.50 19.40 17.99
CA ALA A 177 25.44 18.72 17.10
C ALA A 177 25.11 18.96 15.63
N VAL A 178 26.14 19.03 14.79
CA VAL A 178 26.07 18.71 13.37
C VAL A 178 26.79 17.37 13.19
N VAL A 179 26.13 16.40 12.57
CA VAL A 179 26.61 15.03 12.41
C VAL A 179 26.87 14.80 10.95
N VAL A 180 28.12 14.52 10.60
CA VAL A 180 28.56 14.30 9.22
C VAL A 180 29.21 12.93 9.12
N ILE A 181 28.59 12.02 8.35
CA ILE A 181 29.11 10.69 8.04
C ILE A 181 28.90 10.47 6.55
N ARG A 182 29.93 10.75 5.74
CA ARG A 182 29.82 10.69 4.27
C ARG A 182 28.63 11.53 3.78
N ASP A 183 27.64 10.97 3.09
CA ASP A 183 26.49 11.73 2.59
C ASP A 183 25.37 11.88 3.63
N PHE A 184 25.52 11.30 4.82
CA PHE A 184 24.63 11.58 5.94
C PHE A 184 25.05 12.88 6.62
N VAL A 185 24.19 13.91 6.52
CA VAL A 185 24.35 15.20 7.22
C VAL A 185 23.11 15.46 8.05
N GLY A 186 23.25 15.50 9.37
CA GLY A 186 22.14 15.81 10.27
C GLY A 186 22.48 16.86 11.32
N VAL A 187 21.44 17.46 11.88
CA VAL A 187 21.53 18.50 12.91
C VAL A 187 20.66 18.08 14.09
N VAL A 188 21.16 18.28 15.31
CA VAL A 188 20.43 18.08 16.56
C VAL A 188 20.30 19.41 17.28
N ALA A 189 19.10 19.76 17.74
CA ALA A 189 18.83 20.98 18.50
C ALA A 189 17.90 20.71 19.69
N GLU A 190 17.86 21.64 20.63
CA GLU A 190 16.93 21.60 21.79
C GLU A 190 15.47 21.75 21.40
N ARG A 191 15.19 22.47 20.31
CA ARG A 191 13.85 22.81 19.84
C ARG A 191 13.66 22.37 18.40
N GLU A 192 12.45 21.94 18.06
CA GLU A 192 12.13 21.42 16.73
C GLU A 192 12.31 22.45 15.62
N GLU A 193 11.82 23.66 15.86
CA GLU A 193 11.90 24.80 14.95
C GLU A 193 13.35 25.22 14.68
N HIS A 194 14.27 25.07 15.65
CA HIS A 194 15.69 25.36 15.46
C HIS A 194 16.36 24.28 14.62
N ALA A 195 16.03 23.00 14.83
CA ALA A 195 16.52 21.91 13.98
C ALA A 195 16.02 22.06 12.54
N GLU A 196 14.74 22.43 12.36
CA GLU A 196 14.15 22.69 11.04
C GLU A 196 14.80 23.89 10.35
N GLN A 197 15.00 25.00 11.07
CA GLN A 197 15.68 26.17 10.55
C GLN A 197 17.12 25.83 10.14
N ALA A 198 17.86 25.14 11.01
CA ALA A 198 19.24 24.75 10.74
C ALA A 198 19.36 23.82 9.53
N MET A 199 18.45 22.85 9.36
CA MET A 199 18.42 22.00 8.17
C MET A 199 18.24 22.81 6.87
N ARG A 200 17.45 23.90 6.90
CA ARG A 200 17.22 24.75 5.72
C ARG A 200 18.37 25.70 5.44
N GLU A 201 19.07 26.15 6.48
CA GLU A 201 20.12 27.17 6.37
C GLU A 201 21.54 26.61 6.27
N LEU A 202 21.76 25.38 6.75
CA LEU A 202 23.07 24.72 6.71
C LEU A 202 23.57 24.63 5.27
N ARG A 203 24.73 25.24 5.04
CA ARG A 203 25.39 25.24 3.74
C ARG A 203 26.15 23.93 3.56
N VAL A 204 25.63 23.10 2.67
CA VAL A 204 26.25 21.84 2.27
C VAL A 204 26.61 21.90 0.79
N ARG A 205 27.84 21.51 0.44
CA ARG A 205 28.30 21.37 -0.94
C ARG A 205 28.39 19.89 -1.31
N TRP A 206 27.83 19.58 -2.46
CA TRP A 206 27.78 18.23 -3.03
C TRP A 206 28.51 18.23 -4.36
N LYS A 207 29.30 17.18 -4.61
CA LYS A 207 29.90 16.90 -5.91
C LYS A 207 28.80 16.63 -6.95
N PRO A 208 29.07 16.89 -8.24
CA PRO A 208 28.23 16.39 -9.32
C PRO A 208 28.06 14.87 -9.25
N TRP A 209 26.92 14.39 -9.72
CA TRP A 209 26.58 12.97 -9.80
C TRP A 209 25.93 12.70 -11.17
N PRO A 210 25.91 11.45 -11.66
CA PRO A 210 25.59 11.15 -13.05
C PRO A 210 24.12 11.35 -13.47
N GLY A 211 23.20 11.57 -12.53
CA GLY A 211 21.76 11.56 -12.80
C GLY A 211 21.16 10.15 -12.73
N MET A 212 19.83 10.07 -12.77
CA MET A 212 19.11 8.80 -12.89
C MET A 212 18.82 8.48 -14.37
N PRO A 213 18.54 7.21 -14.73
CA PRO A 213 18.04 6.85 -16.07
C PRO A 213 16.83 7.68 -16.51
N ASP A 214 16.58 7.77 -17.82
CA ASP A 214 15.42 8.50 -18.33
C ASP A 214 14.11 7.78 -18.02
N LEU A 215 13.28 8.45 -17.23
CA LEU A 215 11.98 7.96 -16.78
C LEU A 215 10.82 8.78 -17.40
N GLY A 216 11.11 9.62 -18.39
CA GLY A 216 10.09 10.25 -19.23
C GLY A 216 9.29 9.23 -20.04
N ASN A 217 9.91 8.09 -20.37
CA ASN A 217 9.25 6.91 -20.93
C ASN A 217 9.56 5.66 -20.09
N VAL A 218 8.70 5.39 -19.10
CA VAL A 218 8.86 4.24 -18.19
C VAL A 218 8.84 2.90 -18.91
N GLU A 219 8.04 2.74 -19.97
CA GLU A 219 8.01 1.50 -20.74
C GLU A 219 9.39 1.23 -21.37
N GLN A 220 9.96 2.23 -22.05
CA GLN A 220 11.26 2.07 -22.68
C GLN A 220 12.36 1.82 -21.64
N ALA A 221 12.34 2.55 -20.53
CA ALA A 221 13.28 2.33 -19.42
C ALA A 221 13.23 0.89 -18.87
N LEU A 222 12.05 0.28 -18.80
CA LEU A 222 11.88 -1.11 -18.37
C LEU A 222 12.37 -2.11 -19.42
N ARG A 223 12.18 -1.83 -20.71
CA ARG A 223 12.67 -2.68 -21.82
C ARG A 223 14.19 -2.67 -21.91
N ASP A 224 14.81 -1.51 -21.67
CA ASP A 224 16.26 -1.32 -21.74
C ASP A 224 17.00 -1.81 -20.49
N ASN A 225 16.27 -2.02 -19.38
CA ASN A 225 16.88 -2.46 -18.13
C ASN A 225 17.40 -3.91 -18.25
N PRO A 226 18.64 -4.20 -17.81
CA PRO A 226 19.17 -5.55 -17.83
C PRO A 226 18.27 -6.51 -17.05
N ALA A 227 18.04 -7.71 -17.60
CA ALA A 227 17.18 -8.68 -16.96
C ALA A 227 17.66 -10.12 -17.12
N THR A 228 17.35 -10.94 -16.13
CA THR A 228 17.49 -12.39 -16.20
C THR A 228 16.10 -13.01 -16.32
N ARG A 229 15.85 -13.73 -17.40
CA ARG A 229 14.58 -14.42 -17.60
C ARG A 229 14.54 -15.71 -16.76
N ARG A 230 13.52 -15.83 -15.92
CA ARG A 230 13.20 -17.01 -15.11
C ARG A 230 11.85 -17.58 -15.53
N LEU A 231 11.85 -18.83 -15.99
CA LEU A 231 10.65 -19.55 -16.37
C LEU A 231 9.95 -20.10 -15.11
N LEU A 232 8.66 -19.80 -14.93
CA LEU A 232 7.88 -20.22 -13.76
C LEU A 232 6.95 -21.39 -14.06
N VAL A 233 6.29 -21.34 -15.23
CA VAL A 233 5.32 -22.33 -15.70
C VAL A 233 5.57 -22.59 -17.19
N ASP A 234 5.55 -23.86 -17.57
CA ASP A 234 5.66 -24.34 -18.95
C ASP A 234 4.79 -25.60 -19.09
N GLU A 235 3.49 -25.39 -19.25
CA GLU A 235 2.46 -26.44 -19.39
C GLU A 235 1.96 -26.45 -20.85
N GLY A 236 1.92 -27.60 -21.51
CA GLY A 236 1.56 -27.69 -22.94
C GLY A 236 2.62 -27.08 -23.87
N ASP A 237 2.20 -26.56 -25.03
CA ASP A 237 3.08 -25.79 -25.95
C ASP A 237 2.42 -24.48 -26.38
N ALA A 238 2.52 -23.47 -25.51
CA ALA A 238 1.96 -22.14 -25.76
C ALA A 238 2.53 -21.52 -27.06
N GLY A 239 3.78 -21.80 -27.39
CA GLY A 239 4.43 -21.29 -28.59
C GLY A 239 3.81 -21.87 -29.86
N ALA A 240 3.61 -23.19 -29.92
CA ALA A 240 2.98 -23.85 -31.05
C ALA A 240 1.51 -23.43 -31.21
N ALA A 241 0.76 -23.39 -30.12
CA ALA A 241 -0.65 -22.95 -30.14
C ALA A 241 -0.80 -21.50 -30.62
N LEU A 242 0.05 -20.57 -30.14
CA LEU A 242 0.06 -19.19 -30.62
C LEU A 242 0.49 -19.05 -32.10
N ARG A 243 1.39 -19.91 -32.59
CA ARG A 243 1.76 -19.96 -34.01
C ARG A 243 0.61 -20.50 -34.86
N ALA A 244 -0.07 -21.54 -34.40
CA ALA A 244 -1.22 -22.13 -35.09
C ALA A 244 -2.39 -21.14 -35.21
N ALA A 245 -2.65 -20.35 -34.16
CA ALA A 245 -3.64 -19.27 -34.18
C ALA A 245 -3.27 -18.11 -35.13
N GLY A 246 -2.00 -17.94 -35.48
CA GLY A 246 -1.53 -16.93 -36.44
C GLY A 246 -2.04 -15.52 -36.10
N GLY A 247 -2.73 -14.89 -37.06
CA GLY A 247 -3.31 -13.55 -36.90
C GLY A 247 -4.48 -13.46 -35.92
N GLN A 248 -5.04 -14.59 -35.47
CA GLN A 248 -6.11 -14.60 -34.46
C GLN A 248 -5.57 -14.47 -33.03
N ALA A 249 -4.29 -14.77 -32.82
CA ALA A 249 -3.65 -14.61 -31.52
C ALA A 249 -3.57 -13.13 -31.13
N LEU A 250 -4.05 -12.82 -29.92
CA LEU A 250 -3.97 -11.50 -29.33
C LEU A 250 -2.62 -11.31 -28.65
N ARG A 251 -2.00 -10.14 -28.83
CA ARG A 251 -0.76 -9.73 -28.15
C ARG A 251 -0.98 -8.35 -27.59
N GLN A 252 -0.75 -8.18 -26.30
CA GLN A 252 -0.91 -6.91 -25.60
C GLN A 252 0.22 -6.67 -24.63
N THR A 253 0.55 -5.39 -24.47
CA THR A 253 1.44 -4.90 -23.43
C THR A 253 0.62 -4.06 -22.45
N TYR A 254 0.83 -4.31 -21.16
CA TYR A 254 0.29 -3.53 -20.06
C TYR A 254 1.44 -2.87 -19.29
N LEU A 255 1.23 -1.64 -18.83
CA LEU A 255 2.23 -0.85 -18.10
C LEU A 255 1.68 -0.41 -16.75
N TRP A 256 2.47 -0.58 -15.70
CA TRP A 256 2.18 -0.07 -14.36
C TRP A 256 3.19 1.01 -13.97
N PRO A 257 2.74 2.17 -13.46
CA PRO A 257 3.64 3.29 -13.15
C PRO A 257 4.32 3.12 -11.79
N TYR A 258 5.40 3.89 -11.56
CA TYR A 258 5.91 4.10 -10.21
C TYR A 258 4.88 4.87 -9.37
N GLN A 259 4.71 4.47 -8.11
CA GLN A 259 3.75 5.06 -7.17
C GLN A 259 4.41 5.32 -5.81
N MET A 260 3.76 6.07 -4.93
CA MET A 260 4.22 6.34 -3.56
C MET A 260 3.25 5.74 -2.54
N HIS A 261 3.75 5.45 -1.34
CA HIS A 261 2.91 5.10 -0.21
C HIS A 261 2.08 6.30 0.24
N ALA A 262 2.64 7.50 0.10
CA ALA A 262 1.96 8.78 0.35
C ALA A 262 1.20 8.77 1.70
N SER A 263 1.91 8.43 2.77
CA SER A 263 1.32 8.41 4.13
C SER A 263 0.87 9.81 4.53
N ILE A 264 -0.27 9.93 5.24
CA ILE A 264 -0.87 11.23 5.59
C ILE A 264 0.05 12.04 6.51
N GLY A 265 0.65 11.38 7.50
CA GLY A 265 1.74 11.97 8.30
C GLY A 265 3.11 11.59 7.71
N PRO A 266 4.07 12.53 7.63
CA PRO A 266 5.46 12.18 7.31
C PRO A 266 6.05 11.22 8.34
N SER A 267 7.04 10.43 7.95
CA SER A 267 7.70 9.48 8.83
C SER A 267 8.40 10.18 10.02
N CYS A 268 8.27 9.59 11.21
CA CYS A 268 8.87 10.07 12.45
C CYS A 268 9.39 8.89 13.29
N ALA A 269 10.48 9.11 14.03
CA ALA A 269 11.02 8.17 15.01
C ALA A 269 11.65 8.91 16.19
N VAL A 270 11.75 8.22 17.32
CA VAL A 270 12.51 8.68 18.50
C VAL A 270 13.54 7.61 18.83
N ALA A 271 14.79 8.00 19.08
CA ALA A 271 15.83 7.08 19.52
C ALA A 271 16.45 7.57 20.84
N ALA A 272 16.75 6.64 21.74
CA ALA A 272 17.48 6.89 22.97
C ALA A 272 18.71 5.99 23.02
N TRP A 273 19.88 6.62 23.20
CA TRP A 273 21.15 5.93 23.39
C TRP A 273 21.49 5.90 24.88
N GLN A 274 21.62 4.70 25.43
CA GLN A 274 21.93 4.46 26.84
C GLN A 274 23.43 4.22 27.01
N PRO A 275 24.00 4.50 28.18
CA PRO A 275 25.35 4.06 28.51
C PRO A 275 25.48 2.54 28.38
N GLU A 276 26.68 2.08 27.98
CA GLU A 276 26.97 0.65 27.92
C GLU A 276 26.85 0.03 29.32
N ALA A 277 26.09 -1.04 29.43
CA ALA A 277 26.04 -1.88 30.62
C ALA A 277 25.86 -3.34 30.18
N GLU A 278 26.53 -4.25 30.88
CA GLU A 278 26.50 -5.68 30.53
C GLU A 278 25.07 -6.22 30.54
N GLY A 279 24.67 -6.86 29.44
CA GLY A 279 23.31 -7.41 29.26
C GLY A 279 22.20 -6.36 29.09
N SER A 280 22.53 -5.08 28.86
CA SER A 280 21.54 -4.01 28.66
C SER A 280 21.30 -3.69 27.19
N CYS A 281 20.12 -3.15 26.91
CA CYS A 281 19.83 -2.52 25.63
C CYS A 281 20.50 -1.15 25.58
N GLN A 282 21.40 -0.96 24.62
CA GLN A 282 22.11 0.30 24.42
C GLN A 282 21.33 1.27 23.53
N LEU A 283 20.60 0.76 22.53
CA LEU A 283 19.81 1.58 21.61
C LEU A 283 18.33 1.19 21.69
N ARG A 284 17.49 2.10 22.15
CA ARG A 284 16.03 1.97 22.06
C ARG A 284 15.47 2.91 21.00
N VAL A 285 14.63 2.41 20.11
CA VAL A 285 13.99 3.19 19.04
C VAL A 285 12.48 2.97 19.03
N TRP A 286 11.72 4.06 19.11
CA TRP A 286 10.29 4.07 18.89
C TRP A 286 10.00 4.49 17.45
N ALA A 287 9.33 3.63 16.68
CA ALA A 287 9.10 3.85 15.26
C ALA A 287 7.74 3.30 14.80
N GLY A 288 7.16 3.95 13.78
CA GLY A 288 5.97 3.46 13.06
C GLY A 288 6.25 2.33 12.06
N THR A 289 7.31 1.55 12.26
CA THR A 289 7.76 0.51 11.32
C THR A 289 6.74 -0.64 11.19
N GLN A 290 6.64 -1.20 9.99
CA GLN A 290 5.88 -2.42 9.71
C GLN A 290 6.72 -3.70 9.94
N ASN A 291 8.05 -3.57 10.04
CA ASN A 291 9.02 -4.67 10.06
C ASN A 291 10.04 -4.52 11.21
N PRO A 292 9.60 -4.51 12.48
CA PRO A 292 10.44 -4.11 13.61
C PRO A 292 11.71 -4.95 13.80
N HIS A 293 11.67 -6.26 13.56
CA HIS A 293 12.86 -7.11 13.66
C HIS A 293 13.86 -6.91 12.50
N VAL A 294 13.37 -6.58 11.30
CA VAL A 294 14.25 -6.24 10.17
C VAL A 294 14.91 -4.89 10.43
N LEU A 295 14.14 -3.91 10.91
CA LEU A 295 14.69 -2.62 11.32
C LEU A 295 15.73 -2.79 12.43
N ARG A 296 15.47 -3.64 13.43
CA ARG A 296 16.43 -3.95 14.49
C ARG A 296 17.76 -4.46 13.94
N HIS A 297 17.72 -5.40 12.99
CA HIS A 297 18.91 -5.90 12.32
C HIS A 297 19.68 -4.79 11.59
N ASP A 298 18.97 -3.95 10.81
CA ASP A 298 19.56 -2.83 10.08
C ASP A 298 20.19 -1.81 11.03
N LEU A 299 19.53 -1.49 12.15
CA LEU A 299 20.04 -0.58 13.17
C LEU A 299 21.27 -1.14 13.87
N ALA A 300 21.26 -2.42 14.23
CA ALA A 300 22.42 -3.10 14.82
C ALA A 300 23.63 -3.01 13.89
N LYS A 301 23.43 -3.31 12.60
CA LYS A 301 24.48 -3.19 11.58
C LYS A 301 24.96 -1.75 11.39
N LEU A 302 24.05 -0.78 11.35
CA LEU A 302 24.37 0.65 11.21
C LEU A 302 25.19 1.19 12.39
N THR A 303 24.93 0.66 13.58
CA THR A 303 25.48 1.17 14.83
C THR A 303 26.65 0.37 15.38
N ASP A 304 26.98 -0.75 14.73
CA ASP A 304 27.96 -1.75 15.17
C ASP A 304 27.62 -2.33 16.56
N LEU A 305 26.32 -2.50 16.82
CA LEU A 305 25.80 -3.12 18.03
C LEU A 305 25.43 -4.58 17.75
N GLN A 306 25.45 -5.41 18.79
CA GLN A 306 24.82 -6.72 18.70
C GLN A 306 23.30 -6.54 18.58
N ASP A 307 22.65 -7.45 17.85
CA ASP A 307 21.20 -7.44 17.69
C ASP A 307 20.47 -7.32 19.04
N VAL A 308 20.91 -8.04 20.08
CA VAL A 308 20.36 -8.02 21.46
C VAL A 308 20.51 -6.69 22.21
N GLN A 309 21.39 -5.80 21.74
CA GLN A 309 21.59 -4.47 22.33
C GLN A 309 20.67 -3.40 21.71
N VAL A 310 19.85 -3.78 20.72
CA VAL A 310 18.90 -2.88 20.03
C VAL A 310 17.47 -3.31 20.35
N ASP A 311 16.66 -2.36 20.80
CA ASP A 311 15.23 -2.55 21.09
C ASP A 311 14.38 -1.61 20.22
N VAL A 312 13.65 -2.18 19.27
CA VAL A 312 12.64 -1.46 18.49
C VAL A 312 11.27 -1.65 19.13
N VAL A 313 10.70 -0.54 19.58
CA VAL A 313 9.33 -0.44 20.10
C VAL A 313 8.43 0.08 18.98
N ARG A 314 7.58 -0.80 18.43
CA ARG A 314 6.62 -0.41 17.39
C ARG A 314 5.53 0.49 17.97
N MET A 315 5.37 1.67 17.35
CA MET A 315 4.28 2.62 17.60
C MET A 315 3.27 2.58 16.45
N GLU A 316 2.08 3.16 16.62
CA GLU A 316 1.17 3.35 15.49
C GLU A 316 1.79 4.33 14.48
N ALA A 317 1.59 4.03 13.18
CA ALA A 317 2.06 4.85 12.07
C ALA A 317 0.90 5.66 11.47
N ALA A 318 1.20 6.83 10.92
CA ALA A 318 0.24 7.69 10.22
C ALA A 318 -0.07 7.22 8.77
N GLY A 319 -0.04 5.90 8.56
CA GLY A 319 0.08 5.25 7.25
C GLY A 319 1.44 4.58 7.09
N CYS A 320 1.48 3.44 6.40
CA CYS A 320 2.73 2.76 6.04
C CYS A 320 2.53 2.00 4.72
N TYR A 321 1.43 1.26 4.60
CA TYR A 321 0.96 0.61 3.36
C TYR A 321 2.01 -0.30 2.67
N GLY A 322 2.99 -0.81 3.43
CA GLY A 322 4.21 -1.35 2.85
C GLY A 322 5.42 -1.05 3.73
N ARG A 323 6.58 -0.81 3.12
CA ARG A 323 7.72 -0.18 3.81
C ARG A 323 7.95 1.20 3.18
N ASN A 324 7.53 2.23 3.91
CA ASN A 324 7.75 3.64 3.58
C ASN A 324 9.02 4.19 4.26
N GLY A 325 9.14 5.52 4.37
CA GLY A 325 10.25 6.20 5.06
C GLY A 325 10.38 5.97 6.58
N ALA A 326 9.49 5.20 7.23
CA ALA A 326 9.49 4.99 8.68
C ALA A 326 10.77 4.29 9.19
N ASP A 327 11.31 3.35 8.40
CA ASP A 327 12.56 2.66 8.74
C ASP A 327 13.77 3.59 8.53
N ASP A 328 13.72 4.41 7.48
CA ASP A 328 14.80 5.34 7.13
C ASP A 328 14.97 6.43 8.21
N VAL A 329 13.86 7.02 8.68
CA VAL A 329 13.90 8.04 9.74
C VAL A 329 14.26 7.45 11.12
N ALA A 330 13.98 6.17 11.35
CA ALA A 330 14.41 5.47 12.56
C ALA A 330 15.93 5.31 12.61
N ALA A 331 16.56 5.03 11.46
CA ALA A 331 18.00 4.98 11.33
C ALA A 331 18.65 6.37 11.45
N ASP A 332 18.01 7.41 10.88
CA ASP A 332 18.44 8.80 11.11
C ASP A 332 18.45 9.13 12.61
N ALA A 333 17.36 8.80 13.34
CA ALA A 333 17.24 9.05 14.77
C ALA A 333 18.32 8.30 15.57
N ALA A 334 18.61 7.04 15.22
CA ALA A 334 19.65 6.25 15.88
C ALA A 334 21.04 6.89 15.74
N LEU A 335 21.42 7.33 14.53
CA LEU A 335 22.71 8.00 14.29
C LEU A 335 22.82 9.32 15.07
N LEU A 336 21.75 10.13 15.07
CA LEU A 336 21.73 11.40 15.78
C LEU A 336 21.74 11.21 17.31
N ALA A 337 20.99 10.25 17.84
CA ALA A 337 21.02 9.90 19.26
C ALA A 337 22.39 9.41 19.71
N ARG A 338 23.08 8.59 18.90
CA ARG A 338 24.46 8.16 19.15
C ARG A 338 25.42 9.34 19.25
N ALA A 339 25.31 10.30 18.33
CA ALA A 339 26.20 11.47 18.29
C ALA A 339 26.09 12.35 19.55
N VAL A 340 24.92 12.38 20.19
CA VAL A 340 24.67 13.13 21.43
C VAL A 340 24.55 12.24 22.67
N ALA A 341 25.04 10.99 22.60
CA ALA A 341 24.93 10.01 23.69
C ALA A 341 25.49 10.52 25.03
N HIS A 342 26.53 11.35 24.99
CA HIS A 342 27.13 11.98 26.16
C HIS A 342 26.17 12.91 26.93
N LEU A 343 25.08 13.36 26.31
CA LEU A 343 24.03 14.14 26.97
C LEU A 343 22.95 13.26 27.62
N GLY A 344 22.91 11.96 27.30
CA GLY A 344 21.85 11.04 27.75
C GLY A 344 20.44 11.38 27.23
N ALA A 345 20.34 12.25 26.22
CA ALA A 345 19.09 12.79 25.73
C ALA A 345 18.54 11.96 24.55
N PRO A 346 17.24 11.59 24.55
CA PRO A 346 16.59 11.02 23.37
C PRO A 346 16.52 12.03 22.22
N VAL A 347 16.59 11.56 20.98
CA VAL A 347 16.47 12.40 19.78
C VAL A 347 15.25 11.99 18.96
N ARG A 348 14.36 12.96 18.71
CA ARG A 348 13.20 12.80 17.82
C ARG A 348 13.54 13.34 16.43
N VAL A 349 13.35 12.52 15.39
CA VAL A 349 13.54 12.91 13.99
C VAL A 349 12.22 12.74 13.23
N GLN A 350 11.87 13.73 12.43
CA GLN A 350 10.70 13.70 11.56
C GLN A 350 11.10 14.21 10.18
N LEU A 351 10.66 13.51 9.13
CA LEU A 351 10.84 13.97 7.76
C LEU A 351 9.88 15.13 7.45
N THR A 352 10.31 16.08 6.63
CA THR A 352 9.38 17.01 5.99
C THR A 352 8.53 16.29 4.94
N ARG A 353 7.38 16.85 4.55
CA ARG A 353 6.56 16.32 3.43
C ARG A 353 7.38 16.20 2.13
N ALA A 354 8.22 17.19 1.84
CA ALA A 354 9.09 17.18 0.68
C ALA A 354 10.12 16.04 0.74
N GLN A 355 10.71 15.79 1.90
CA GLN A 355 11.63 14.67 2.09
C GLN A 355 10.92 13.33 2.02
N GLU A 356 9.74 13.18 2.63
CA GLU A 356 8.93 11.97 2.52
C GLU A 356 8.66 11.66 1.04
N HIS A 357 8.04 12.57 0.29
CA HIS A 357 7.73 12.30 -1.12
C HIS A 357 8.98 12.06 -1.97
N ALA A 358 10.07 12.78 -1.72
CA ALA A 358 11.30 12.59 -2.47
C ALA A 358 11.96 11.24 -2.18
N TRP A 359 12.06 10.84 -0.91
CA TRP A 359 12.94 9.75 -0.44
C TRP A 359 12.25 8.47 0.02
N ASP A 360 10.97 8.51 0.37
CA ASP A 360 10.15 7.30 0.60
C ASP A 360 10.36 6.33 -0.57
N PRO A 361 10.73 5.05 -0.35
CA PRO A 361 10.94 4.16 -1.49
C PRO A 361 9.63 3.99 -2.28
N LYS A 362 9.69 3.94 -3.60
CA LYS A 362 8.50 3.92 -4.46
C LYS A 362 7.90 2.52 -4.59
N GLY A 363 6.60 2.41 -4.86
CA GLY A 363 6.04 1.22 -5.48
C GLY A 363 6.60 1.08 -6.89
N ALA A 364 7.21 -0.07 -7.21
CA ALA A 364 7.88 -0.29 -8.49
C ALA A 364 6.92 -0.27 -9.69
N ALA A 365 7.39 0.29 -10.80
CA ALA A 365 6.77 0.14 -12.11
C ALA A 365 6.88 -1.30 -12.62
N GLN A 366 6.06 -1.65 -13.60
CA GLN A 366 6.02 -3.01 -14.13
C GLN A 366 5.55 -3.01 -15.58
N LEU A 367 6.16 -3.86 -16.41
CA LEU A 367 5.75 -4.07 -17.80
C LEU A 367 5.33 -5.52 -17.96
N MET A 368 4.14 -5.77 -18.49
CA MET A 368 3.59 -7.11 -18.64
C MET A 368 3.17 -7.33 -20.09
N ASP A 369 3.82 -8.28 -20.74
CA ASP A 369 3.53 -8.71 -22.10
C ASP A 369 2.71 -10.00 -22.04
N VAL A 370 1.57 -10.00 -22.73
CA VAL A 370 0.62 -11.13 -22.74
C VAL A 370 0.28 -11.48 -24.17
N ALA A 371 0.44 -12.76 -24.52
CA ALA A 371 -0.06 -13.32 -25.76
C ALA A 371 -1.06 -14.44 -25.46
N GLY A 372 -2.13 -14.54 -26.24
CA GLY A 372 -3.15 -15.55 -26.02
C GLY A 372 -3.97 -15.83 -27.26
N ALA A 373 -4.55 -17.02 -27.31
CA ALA A 373 -5.41 -17.47 -28.40
C ALA A 373 -6.64 -18.21 -27.85
N LEU A 374 -7.74 -18.09 -28.58
CA LEU A 374 -8.95 -18.85 -28.34
C LEU A 374 -8.94 -20.12 -29.20
N GLY A 375 -9.42 -21.22 -28.63
CA GLY A 375 -9.72 -22.44 -29.38
C GLY A 375 -11.02 -22.31 -30.18
N PRO A 376 -11.35 -23.33 -31.01
CA PRO A 376 -12.57 -23.35 -31.81
C PRO A 376 -13.87 -23.28 -31.01
N ASP A 377 -13.84 -23.68 -29.74
CA ASP A 377 -14.96 -23.65 -28.79
C ASP A 377 -15.09 -22.32 -28.04
N GLY A 378 -14.25 -21.32 -28.37
CA GLY A 378 -14.23 -20.02 -27.72
C GLY A 378 -13.60 -20.03 -26.32
N ARG A 379 -12.93 -21.12 -25.91
CA ARG A 379 -12.16 -21.20 -24.67
C ARG A 379 -10.72 -20.72 -24.89
N ILE A 380 -10.01 -20.39 -23.83
CA ILE A 380 -8.59 -20.04 -23.89
C ILE A 380 -7.81 -21.32 -24.22
N ASP A 381 -7.14 -21.33 -25.37
CA ASP A 381 -6.28 -22.43 -25.81
C ASP A 381 -4.82 -22.19 -25.41
N ALA A 382 -4.35 -20.95 -25.59
CA ALA A 382 -2.98 -20.54 -25.27
C ALA A 382 -2.92 -19.26 -24.45
N TYR A 383 -1.99 -19.21 -23.51
CA TYR A 383 -1.69 -18.05 -22.69
C TYR A 383 -0.19 -18.01 -22.38
N ASP A 384 0.50 -16.97 -22.85
CA ASP A 384 1.92 -16.73 -22.65
C ASP A 384 2.09 -15.38 -21.97
N PHE A 385 2.55 -15.41 -20.73
CA PHE A 385 2.68 -14.24 -19.87
C PHE A 385 4.15 -14.00 -19.52
N GLN A 386 4.59 -12.76 -19.70
CA GLN A 386 5.90 -12.32 -19.29
C GLN A 386 5.79 -11.00 -18.52
N THR A 387 6.44 -10.92 -17.36
CA THR A 387 6.46 -9.70 -16.56
C THR A 387 7.88 -9.23 -16.27
N SER A 388 8.13 -7.95 -16.46
CA SER A 388 9.38 -7.24 -16.18
C SER A 388 9.18 -6.33 -14.97
N TYR A 389 9.87 -6.65 -13.87
CA TYR A 389 9.69 -5.98 -12.59
C TYR A 389 11.04 -5.62 -11.96
N PRO A 390 11.41 -4.33 -11.94
CA PRO A 390 12.58 -3.86 -11.21
C PRO A 390 12.47 -4.20 -9.73
N SER A 391 13.61 -4.55 -9.16
CA SER A 391 13.69 -4.95 -7.76
C SER A 391 13.24 -3.86 -6.81
N ASN A 392 12.54 -4.27 -5.75
CA ASN A 392 11.92 -3.41 -4.74
C ASN A 392 12.40 -3.75 -3.32
N GLY A 393 13.67 -4.09 -3.19
CA GLY A 393 14.33 -4.43 -1.93
C GLY A 393 15.19 -3.30 -1.37
N ALA A 394 14.75 -2.04 -1.50
CA ALA A 394 15.54 -0.89 -1.08
C ALA A 394 16.03 -1.05 0.38
N PRO A 395 17.34 -0.92 0.65
CA PRO A 395 17.86 -0.92 2.00
C PRO A 395 17.41 0.29 2.82
N THR A 396 17.63 0.22 4.14
CA THR A 396 17.53 1.38 5.02
C THR A 396 18.52 2.46 4.59
N LEU A 397 18.02 3.65 4.28
CA LEU A 397 18.75 4.69 3.55
C LEU A 397 20.05 5.07 4.25
N ALA A 398 20.04 5.19 5.58
CA ALA A 398 21.24 5.53 6.34
C ALA A 398 22.40 4.55 6.12
N LEU A 399 22.13 3.23 5.94
CA LEU A 399 23.19 2.24 5.65
C LEU A 399 23.93 2.55 4.35
N LEU A 400 23.23 3.11 3.36
CA LEU A 400 23.79 3.50 2.07
C LEU A 400 24.54 4.83 2.19
N LEU A 401 23.93 5.83 2.83
CA LEU A 401 24.51 7.17 2.98
C LEU A 401 25.81 7.15 3.78
N THR A 402 25.94 6.25 4.75
CA THR A 402 27.15 6.05 5.56
C THR A 402 28.13 5.04 4.97
N ARG A 403 27.79 4.36 3.87
CA ARG A 403 28.52 3.20 3.32
C ARG A 403 28.77 2.09 4.34
N THR A 404 27.85 1.90 5.28
CA THR A 404 27.83 0.69 6.12
C THR A 404 27.52 -0.55 5.28
N ILE A 405 26.79 -0.37 4.17
CA ILE A 405 26.67 -1.35 3.10
C ILE A 405 27.01 -0.71 1.76
N GLU A 406 27.42 -1.53 0.80
CA GLU A 406 27.66 -1.05 -0.56
C GLU A 406 26.35 -0.85 -1.34
N PRO A 407 26.22 0.24 -2.10
CA PRO A 407 25.03 0.60 -2.86
C PRO A 407 24.94 -0.19 -4.18
N VAL A 408 24.74 -1.50 -4.06
CA VAL A 408 24.70 -2.42 -5.21
C VAL A 408 23.28 -2.52 -5.76
N ALA A 409 23.15 -2.45 -7.09
CA ALA A 409 21.90 -2.67 -7.80
C ALA A 409 21.56 -4.18 -7.82
N GLN A 410 21.04 -4.69 -6.71
CA GLN A 410 20.73 -6.11 -6.56
C GLN A 410 19.39 -6.48 -7.20
N ALA A 411 19.41 -7.49 -8.08
CA ALA A 411 18.20 -8.11 -8.61
C ALA A 411 17.64 -9.15 -7.62
N PHE A 412 16.33 -9.11 -7.39
CA PHE A 412 15.57 -10.03 -6.55
C PHE A 412 14.41 -10.65 -7.34
N GLU A 413 14.04 -11.87 -6.97
CA GLU A 413 12.89 -12.61 -7.52
C GLU A 413 11.56 -12.11 -6.95
N MET A 414 11.09 -10.94 -7.40
CA MET A 414 9.92 -10.25 -6.79
C MET A 414 8.76 -9.99 -7.74
N GLY A 415 8.94 -10.20 -9.05
CA GLY A 415 7.91 -10.01 -10.08
C GLY A 415 6.84 -11.10 -10.17
N ASP A 416 6.96 -12.17 -9.38
CA ASP A 416 6.22 -13.43 -9.55
C ASP A 416 4.92 -13.56 -8.71
N ARG A 417 4.58 -12.58 -7.88
CA ARG A 417 3.33 -12.63 -7.10
C ARG A 417 2.12 -12.59 -8.02
N THR A 418 1.23 -13.57 -7.90
CA THR A 418 0.06 -13.71 -8.79
C THR A 418 0.43 -13.68 -10.29
N ALA A 419 1.62 -14.14 -10.67
CA ALA A 419 2.04 -14.17 -12.10
C ALA A 419 1.42 -15.33 -12.89
N ARG A 420 0.92 -16.37 -12.21
CA ARG A 420 0.12 -17.42 -12.83
C ARG A 420 -1.33 -16.93 -12.94
N PRO A 421 -1.93 -16.91 -14.14
CA PRO A 421 -3.35 -16.56 -14.27
C PRO A 421 -4.20 -17.56 -13.47
N PRO A 422 -5.33 -17.13 -12.88
CA PRO A 422 -6.17 -18.00 -12.05
C PRO A 422 -7.05 -18.97 -12.85
N TYR A 423 -6.89 -18.98 -14.18
CA TYR A 423 -7.72 -19.74 -15.12
C TYR A 423 -7.04 -21.03 -15.55
N GLU A 424 -7.86 -22.03 -15.87
CA GLU A 424 -7.39 -23.23 -16.55
C GLU A 424 -7.08 -22.89 -18.02
N VAL A 425 -5.85 -23.17 -18.43
CA VAL A 425 -5.35 -22.96 -19.80
C VAL A 425 -4.55 -24.19 -20.20
N PRO A 426 -4.85 -24.85 -21.33
CA PRO A 426 -4.12 -26.04 -21.78
C PRO A 426 -2.66 -25.78 -22.14
N ASN A 427 -2.39 -24.65 -22.80
CA ASN A 427 -1.05 -24.25 -23.22
C ASN A 427 -0.64 -22.96 -22.50
N LEU A 428 -0.01 -23.10 -21.33
CA LEU A 428 0.33 -22.00 -20.42
C LEU A 428 1.84 -21.85 -20.27
N ARG A 429 2.34 -20.67 -20.58
CA ARG A 429 3.71 -20.26 -20.27
C ARG A 429 3.72 -19.00 -19.42
N VAL A 430 4.53 -19.00 -18.37
CA VAL A 430 4.69 -17.86 -17.45
C VAL A 430 6.18 -17.65 -17.20
N ALA A 431 6.67 -16.45 -17.46
CA ALA A 431 8.04 -16.05 -17.19
C ALA A 431 8.12 -14.69 -16.49
N VAL A 432 9.20 -14.50 -15.72
CA VAL A 432 9.55 -13.22 -15.09
C VAL A 432 10.91 -12.81 -15.61
N ASN A 433 11.07 -11.53 -15.89
CA ASN A 433 12.35 -10.90 -16.15
C ASN A 433 12.77 -10.21 -14.85
N ASP A 434 13.61 -10.90 -14.07
CA ASP A 434 14.13 -10.37 -12.81
C ASP A 434 15.19 -9.31 -13.12
N MET A 435 15.04 -8.14 -12.52
CA MET A 435 15.72 -6.91 -12.92
C MET A 435 16.33 -6.18 -11.70
N PRO A 436 17.51 -5.54 -11.84
CA PRO A 436 18.02 -4.61 -10.83
C PRO A 436 17.06 -3.41 -10.67
N PRO A 437 17.11 -2.70 -9.52
CA PRO A 437 16.30 -1.51 -9.31
C PRO A 437 16.69 -0.40 -10.30
N ILE A 438 15.72 0.39 -10.75
CA ILE A 438 15.94 1.64 -11.51
C ILE A 438 15.73 2.84 -10.59
N VAL A 439 14.61 2.82 -9.86
CA VAL A 439 14.28 3.79 -8.81
C VAL A 439 14.32 3.04 -7.48
N ARG A 440 14.75 3.72 -6.42
CA ARG A 440 14.64 3.24 -5.04
C ARG A 440 13.20 2.83 -4.76
N ALA A 441 12.97 1.53 -4.64
CA ALA A 441 11.63 0.95 -4.56
C ALA A 441 11.47 -0.06 -3.43
N SER A 442 10.25 -0.19 -2.94
CA SER A 442 9.88 -1.04 -1.81
C SER A 442 8.46 -1.60 -1.99
N TRP A 443 8.07 -2.53 -1.12
CA TRP A 443 6.70 -3.04 -1.08
C TRP A 443 5.73 -1.90 -0.85
N LEU A 444 4.86 -1.65 -1.83
CA LEU A 444 3.62 -0.88 -1.71
C LEU A 444 2.46 -1.87 -1.84
N ARG A 445 1.39 -1.70 -1.06
CA ARG A 445 0.23 -2.61 -0.99
C ARG A 445 -0.16 -3.18 -2.37
N GLY A 446 -0.19 -4.51 -2.46
CA GLY A 446 -0.44 -5.26 -3.70
C GLY A 446 0.83 -5.70 -4.44
N VAL A 447 1.94 -4.98 -4.29
CA VAL A 447 3.27 -5.29 -4.86
C VAL A 447 3.15 -5.63 -6.36
N SER A 448 3.75 -6.72 -6.85
CA SER A 448 3.65 -7.18 -8.25
C SER A 448 2.34 -7.92 -8.56
N ALA A 449 1.56 -8.32 -7.54
CA ALA A 449 0.30 -9.02 -7.74
C ALA A 449 -0.80 -8.14 -8.32
N LEU A 450 -0.88 -6.88 -7.90
CA LEU A 450 -1.88 -5.95 -8.41
C LEU A 450 -1.62 -5.61 -9.89
N PRO A 451 -0.39 -5.25 -10.33
CA PRO A 451 -0.07 -5.12 -11.75
C PRO A 451 -0.29 -6.39 -12.56
N ASN A 452 0.18 -7.56 -12.09
CA ASN A 452 -0.02 -8.84 -12.79
C ASN A 452 -1.52 -9.13 -12.96
N SER A 453 -2.32 -8.89 -11.91
CA SER A 453 -3.78 -9.09 -11.98
C SER A 453 -4.47 -8.07 -12.87
N PHE A 454 -3.97 -6.82 -12.93
CA PHE A 454 -4.43 -5.84 -13.90
C PHE A 454 -4.26 -6.36 -15.33
N ALA A 455 -3.06 -6.83 -15.69
CA ALA A 455 -2.80 -7.41 -17.00
C ALA A 455 -3.66 -8.65 -17.27
N HIS A 456 -3.71 -9.60 -16.34
CA HIS A 456 -4.50 -10.83 -16.49
C HIS A 456 -5.99 -10.55 -16.71
N GLU A 457 -6.60 -9.75 -15.83
CA GLU A 457 -8.03 -9.52 -15.84
C GLU A 457 -8.49 -8.57 -16.95
N SER A 458 -7.65 -7.63 -17.38
CA SER A 458 -7.94 -6.85 -18.58
C SER A 458 -7.77 -7.69 -19.85
N PHE A 459 -6.74 -8.53 -19.94
CA PHE A 459 -6.53 -9.40 -21.10
C PHE A 459 -7.62 -10.46 -21.26
N VAL A 460 -8.07 -11.07 -20.15
CA VAL A 460 -9.17 -12.03 -20.16
C VAL A 460 -10.49 -11.39 -20.58
N ASP A 461 -10.70 -10.12 -20.23
CA ASP A 461 -11.85 -9.34 -20.72
C ASP A 461 -11.77 -9.05 -22.23
N GLU A 462 -10.56 -8.82 -22.77
CA GLU A 462 -10.33 -8.71 -24.22
C GLU A 462 -10.57 -10.04 -24.95
N LEU A 463 -10.16 -11.17 -24.37
CA LEU A 463 -10.46 -12.50 -24.90
C LEU A 463 -11.96 -12.80 -24.87
N ALA A 464 -12.67 -12.44 -23.79
CA ALA A 464 -14.12 -12.58 -23.70
C ALA A 464 -14.85 -11.79 -24.80
N ALA A 465 -14.45 -10.53 -25.02
CA ALA A 465 -14.99 -9.71 -26.09
C ALA A 465 -14.73 -10.31 -27.48
N ARG A 466 -13.53 -10.86 -27.72
CA ARG A 466 -13.19 -11.56 -28.98
C ARG A 466 -13.99 -12.85 -29.17
N ALA A 467 -14.28 -13.56 -28.09
CA ALA A 467 -15.12 -14.75 -28.10
C ALA A 467 -16.62 -14.43 -28.30
N GLY A 468 -17.02 -13.16 -28.24
CA GLY A 468 -18.44 -12.78 -28.18
C GLY A 468 -19.13 -13.32 -26.93
N ALA A 469 -18.40 -13.44 -25.81
CA ALA A 469 -18.88 -14.03 -24.57
C ALA A 469 -19.09 -12.95 -23.49
N ASP A 470 -20.00 -13.22 -22.56
CA ASP A 470 -20.11 -12.40 -21.34
C ASP A 470 -18.84 -12.54 -20.49
N PRO A 471 -18.22 -11.44 -20.03
CA PRO A 471 -16.93 -11.53 -19.35
C PRO A 471 -16.98 -12.19 -17.97
N VAL A 472 -18.15 -12.26 -17.30
CA VAL A 472 -18.30 -13.04 -16.05
C VAL A 472 -18.42 -14.52 -16.39
N GLN A 473 -19.30 -14.88 -17.33
CA GLN A 473 -19.45 -16.27 -17.78
C GLN A 473 -18.17 -16.83 -18.39
N PHE A 474 -17.44 -16.01 -19.15
CA PHE A 474 -16.15 -16.36 -19.73
C PHE A 474 -15.11 -16.68 -18.66
N ARG A 475 -15.16 -16.05 -17.49
CA ARG A 475 -14.28 -16.41 -16.36
C ARG A 475 -14.74 -17.68 -15.69
N LEU A 476 -16.04 -17.80 -15.39
CA LEU A 476 -16.63 -18.97 -14.73
C LEU A 476 -16.34 -20.27 -15.50
N GLN A 477 -16.39 -20.25 -16.83
CA GLN A 477 -16.07 -21.43 -17.64
C GLN A 477 -14.61 -21.90 -17.53
N HIS A 478 -13.69 -21.04 -17.09
CA HIS A 478 -12.25 -21.35 -16.93
C HIS A 478 -11.81 -21.48 -15.46
N LEU A 479 -12.73 -21.37 -14.49
CA LEU A 479 -12.41 -21.50 -13.07
C LEU A 479 -12.72 -22.92 -12.57
N ARG A 480 -11.71 -23.58 -11.99
CA ARG A 480 -11.84 -24.91 -11.36
C ARG A 480 -12.01 -24.85 -9.85
N ASP A 481 -11.59 -23.74 -9.23
CA ASP A 481 -11.72 -23.54 -7.79
C ASP A 481 -13.19 -23.22 -7.44
N PRO A 482 -13.89 -24.09 -6.67
CA PRO A 482 -15.29 -23.88 -6.34
C PRO A 482 -15.53 -22.61 -5.49
N ARG A 483 -14.56 -22.18 -4.67
CA ARG A 483 -14.67 -20.94 -3.89
C ARG A 483 -14.55 -19.72 -4.79
N ALA A 484 -13.64 -19.78 -5.77
CA ALA A 484 -13.53 -18.74 -6.78
C ALA A 484 -14.81 -18.62 -7.60
N TYR A 485 -15.36 -19.76 -8.05
CA TYR A 485 -16.62 -19.82 -8.80
C TYR A 485 -17.77 -19.19 -8.00
N GLU A 486 -17.98 -19.65 -6.76
CA GLU A 486 -19.03 -19.14 -5.86
C GLU A 486 -18.89 -17.64 -5.62
N LEU A 487 -17.67 -17.15 -5.35
CA LEU A 487 -17.39 -15.74 -5.13
C LEU A 487 -17.70 -14.89 -6.36
N VAL A 488 -17.25 -15.32 -7.54
CA VAL A 488 -17.46 -14.61 -8.81
C VAL A 488 -18.97 -14.46 -9.07
N GLN A 489 -19.71 -15.57 -8.95
CA GLN A 489 -21.15 -15.58 -9.14
C GLN A 489 -21.87 -14.67 -8.13
N ALA A 490 -21.62 -14.86 -6.83
CA ALA A 490 -22.29 -14.10 -5.78
C ALA A 490 -22.00 -12.59 -5.87
N THR A 491 -20.78 -12.22 -6.27
CA THR A 491 -20.40 -10.81 -6.46
C THR A 491 -21.12 -10.19 -7.66
N ALA A 492 -21.18 -10.91 -8.78
CA ALA A 492 -21.90 -10.45 -9.97
C ALA A 492 -23.41 -10.30 -9.69
N ASP A 493 -24.02 -11.27 -9.01
CA ASP A 493 -25.43 -11.24 -8.61
C ASP A 493 -25.72 -10.05 -7.69
N LYS A 494 -24.91 -9.87 -6.64
CA LYS A 494 -25.02 -8.75 -5.69
C LYS A 494 -24.87 -7.40 -6.39
N ALA A 495 -24.04 -7.31 -7.43
CA ALA A 495 -23.84 -6.11 -8.20
C ALA A 495 -24.96 -5.82 -9.22
N GLY A 496 -25.87 -6.77 -9.45
CA GLY A 496 -26.88 -6.68 -10.49
C GLY A 496 -26.26 -6.75 -11.89
N TRP A 497 -25.25 -7.60 -12.07
CA TRP A 497 -24.56 -7.77 -13.35
C TRP A 497 -25.54 -8.13 -14.46
N ARG A 498 -25.42 -7.43 -15.60
CA ARG A 498 -26.23 -7.70 -16.79
C ARG A 498 -25.37 -8.37 -17.86
N PRO A 499 -25.66 -9.64 -18.20
CA PRO A 499 -24.88 -10.36 -19.20
C PRO A 499 -24.82 -9.63 -20.54
N ARG A 500 -23.63 -9.55 -21.17
CA ARG A 500 -23.44 -8.87 -22.46
C ARG A 500 -22.18 -9.33 -23.18
N GLN A 501 -22.19 -9.30 -24.50
CA GLN A 501 -21.09 -9.79 -25.34
C GLN A 501 -20.14 -8.69 -25.84
N GLY A 502 -20.38 -7.44 -25.45
CA GLY A 502 -19.59 -6.28 -25.84
C GLY A 502 -19.96 -5.03 -25.03
N PRO A 503 -19.29 -3.89 -25.29
CA PRO A 503 -19.55 -2.62 -24.62
C PRO A 503 -21.03 -2.21 -24.67
N ARG A 504 -21.53 -1.57 -23.62
CA ARG A 504 -22.95 -1.16 -23.51
C ARG A 504 -23.41 -0.24 -24.64
N GLU A 505 -22.55 0.63 -25.16
CA GLU A 505 -22.90 1.45 -26.32
C GLU A 505 -23.04 0.66 -27.62
N ALA A 506 -22.37 -0.49 -27.74
CA ALA A 506 -22.50 -1.35 -28.90
C ALA A 506 -23.80 -2.18 -28.88
N ALA A 507 -24.49 -2.26 -27.74
CA ALA A 507 -25.64 -3.16 -27.53
C ALA A 507 -27.03 -2.50 -27.61
N GLY A 508 -27.14 -1.22 -27.97
CA GLY A 508 -28.43 -0.52 -28.02
C GLY A 508 -28.50 0.62 -29.04
N ASN A 509 -29.09 0.34 -30.20
CA ASN A 509 -29.79 1.27 -31.08
C ASN A 509 -29.23 2.70 -31.20
N GLY A 510 -28.18 2.89 -32.01
CA GLY A 510 -28.05 4.05 -32.93
C GLY A 510 -28.09 5.49 -32.38
N ALA A 511 -28.14 5.72 -31.08
CA ALA A 511 -28.11 7.06 -30.49
C ALA A 511 -26.70 7.32 -29.96
N GLN A 512 -26.04 8.32 -30.53
CA GLN A 512 -24.80 8.90 -30.02
C GLN A 512 -24.89 9.01 -28.49
N GLY A 513 -24.07 8.26 -27.76
CA GLY A 513 -24.03 8.34 -26.31
C GLY A 513 -23.95 9.79 -25.86
N GLY A 514 -24.73 10.16 -24.86
CA GLY A 514 -24.73 11.53 -24.33
C GLY A 514 -23.34 11.96 -23.86
N GLU A 515 -23.24 13.15 -23.29
CA GLU A 515 -21.96 13.65 -22.79
C GLU A 515 -21.31 12.72 -21.74
N ILE A 516 -22.13 11.99 -20.98
CA ILE A 516 -21.70 11.03 -19.96
C ILE A 516 -22.04 9.62 -20.41
N LEU A 517 -21.03 8.76 -20.46
CA LEU A 517 -21.15 7.33 -20.77
C LEU A 517 -21.13 6.50 -19.50
N HIS A 518 -21.78 5.33 -19.54
CA HIS A 518 -21.99 4.47 -18.38
C HIS A 518 -21.47 3.07 -18.65
N GLY A 519 -20.59 2.59 -17.79
CA GLY A 519 -20.01 1.25 -17.91
C GLY A 519 -20.03 0.50 -16.59
N GLN A 520 -20.00 -0.83 -16.71
CA GLN A 520 -19.83 -1.74 -15.60
C GLN A 520 -18.69 -2.70 -15.94
N GLY A 521 -17.76 -2.93 -15.03
CA GLY A 521 -16.58 -3.77 -15.27
C GLY A 521 -16.41 -4.80 -14.19
N PHE A 522 -15.98 -6.00 -14.58
CA PHE A 522 -15.72 -7.12 -13.66
C PHE A 522 -14.23 -7.48 -13.67
N ALA A 523 -13.70 -7.83 -12.50
CA ALA A 523 -12.42 -8.52 -12.37
C ALA A 523 -12.39 -9.40 -11.12
N TYR A 524 -11.59 -10.46 -11.17
CA TYR A 524 -11.39 -11.41 -10.08
C TYR A 524 -9.90 -11.71 -9.88
N ALA A 525 -9.48 -11.91 -8.63
CA ALA A 525 -8.15 -12.41 -8.33
C ALA A 525 -8.12 -13.23 -7.04
N ARG A 526 -7.20 -14.18 -6.97
CA ARG A 526 -6.68 -14.73 -5.72
C ARG A 526 -5.30 -14.11 -5.48
N TYR A 527 -5.12 -13.39 -4.37
CA TYR A 527 -3.81 -12.82 -4.05
C TYR A 527 -2.86 -13.92 -3.60
N VAL A 528 -1.78 -14.16 -4.34
CA VAL A 528 -0.71 -15.11 -3.98
C VAL A 528 0.55 -14.32 -3.64
N HIS A 529 1.14 -14.62 -2.48
CA HIS A 529 2.32 -13.90 -1.98
C HIS A 529 3.41 -14.84 -1.44
N SER A 530 4.52 -14.24 -1.01
CA SER A 530 5.78 -14.92 -0.63
C SER A 530 6.55 -15.47 -1.84
N LYS A 531 7.73 -16.05 -1.61
CA LYS A 531 8.58 -16.60 -2.68
C LYS A 531 7.82 -17.65 -3.50
N TRP A 532 7.93 -17.59 -4.83
CA TRP A 532 7.30 -18.52 -5.77
C TRP A 532 7.50 -20.01 -5.35
N PRO A 533 6.45 -20.86 -5.45
CA PRO A 533 5.10 -20.60 -5.98
C PRO A 533 4.18 -19.82 -5.03
N GLY A 534 4.67 -19.47 -3.84
CA GLY A 534 3.92 -18.72 -2.84
C GLY A 534 2.73 -19.49 -2.29
N PHE A 535 1.85 -18.78 -1.58
CA PHE A 535 0.57 -19.30 -1.14
C PHE A 535 -0.50 -18.21 -1.21
N GLY A 536 -1.76 -18.63 -1.35
CA GLY A 536 -2.88 -17.71 -1.45
C GLY A 536 -3.20 -17.05 -0.10
N ALA A 537 -3.29 -15.72 -0.08
CA ALA A 537 -3.89 -14.95 1.00
C ALA A 537 -5.41 -15.10 0.96
N ALA A 538 -6.11 -14.41 0.05
CA ALA A 538 -7.57 -14.48 -0.03
C ALA A 538 -8.08 -14.21 -1.46
N TRP A 539 -9.35 -14.50 -1.69
CA TRP A 539 -10.02 -14.25 -2.96
C TRP A 539 -10.77 -12.92 -2.90
N SER A 540 -10.80 -12.21 -4.03
CA SER A 540 -11.65 -11.04 -4.19
C SER A 540 -12.13 -10.89 -5.63
N ALA A 541 -13.35 -10.38 -5.77
CA ALA A 541 -13.93 -9.99 -7.05
C ALA A 541 -14.52 -8.59 -6.92
N TRP A 542 -14.41 -7.80 -7.99
CA TRP A 542 -14.97 -6.46 -8.07
C TRP A 542 -15.94 -6.37 -9.23
N VAL A 543 -17.05 -5.66 -8.97
CA VAL A 543 -17.84 -5.02 -10.02
C VAL A 543 -17.78 -3.51 -9.81
N ALA A 544 -17.24 -2.79 -10.78
CA ALA A 544 -17.14 -1.33 -10.75
C ALA A 544 -18.15 -0.71 -11.73
N ASP A 545 -18.94 0.26 -11.25
CA ASP A 545 -19.80 1.09 -12.09
C ASP A 545 -19.11 2.46 -12.30
N VAL A 546 -18.94 2.87 -13.57
CA VAL A 546 -18.24 4.12 -13.92
C VAL A 546 -19.09 5.04 -14.78
N GLU A 547 -18.80 6.32 -14.67
CA GLU A 547 -19.16 7.37 -15.63
C GLU A 547 -17.91 7.86 -16.35
N VAL A 548 -18.02 8.09 -17.67
CA VAL A 548 -16.96 8.71 -18.46
C VAL A 548 -17.51 9.95 -19.16
N ASN A 549 -16.92 11.11 -18.88
CA ASN A 549 -17.28 12.35 -19.56
C ASN A 549 -16.52 12.45 -20.89
N ARG A 550 -17.26 12.48 -22.02
CA ARG A 550 -16.69 12.51 -23.37
C ARG A 550 -16.08 13.84 -23.78
N ARG A 551 -16.28 14.91 -23.01
CA ARG A 551 -15.70 16.23 -23.25
C ARG A 551 -14.41 16.42 -22.47
N THR A 552 -14.41 16.02 -21.19
CA THR A 552 -13.28 16.25 -20.29
C THR A 552 -12.34 15.05 -20.18
N GLY A 553 -12.82 13.84 -20.48
CA GLY A 553 -12.14 12.57 -20.19
C GLY A 553 -12.26 12.15 -18.72
N GLU A 554 -12.98 12.90 -17.88
CA GLU A 554 -13.11 12.57 -16.46
C GLU A 554 -13.83 11.22 -16.27
N VAL A 555 -13.22 10.35 -15.46
CA VAL A 555 -13.81 9.08 -15.04
C VAL A 555 -14.24 9.19 -13.58
N HIS A 556 -15.52 8.94 -13.32
CA HIS A 556 -16.06 8.85 -11.97
C HIS A 556 -16.47 7.42 -11.66
N VAL A 557 -15.78 6.76 -10.73
CA VAL A 557 -16.19 5.46 -10.19
C VAL A 557 -17.30 5.71 -9.19
N ARG A 558 -18.54 5.39 -9.54
CA ARG A 558 -19.71 5.69 -8.70
C ARG A 558 -19.93 4.66 -7.61
N ARG A 559 -19.71 3.40 -7.95
CA ARG A 559 -20.00 2.28 -7.07
C ARG A 559 -19.05 1.13 -7.31
N VAL A 560 -18.63 0.48 -6.23
CA VAL A 560 -17.86 -0.75 -6.25
C VAL A 560 -18.56 -1.77 -5.37
N VAL A 561 -18.93 -2.90 -5.95
CA VAL A 561 -19.30 -4.10 -5.19
C VAL A 561 -18.08 -5.00 -5.10
N CYS A 562 -17.58 -5.18 -3.88
CA CYS A 562 -16.40 -6.00 -3.61
C CYS A 562 -16.81 -7.28 -2.90
N GLY A 563 -16.72 -8.42 -3.60
CA GLY A 563 -16.75 -9.73 -2.99
C GLY A 563 -15.40 -10.05 -2.34
N HIS A 564 -15.43 -10.67 -1.16
CA HIS A 564 -14.22 -11.07 -0.46
C HIS A 564 -14.41 -12.37 0.32
N ASP A 565 -13.61 -13.39 -0.01
CA ASP A 565 -13.51 -14.64 0.73
C ASP A 565 -12.16 -14.69 1.46
N ALA A 566 -12.19 -14.43 2.77
CA ALA A 566 -11.05 -14.46 3.68
C ALA A 566 -11.14 -15.61 4.70
N GLY A 567 -11.88 -16.68 4.39
CA GLY A 567 -12.07 -17.79 5.30
C GLY A 567 -12.85 -17.40 6.56
N GLN A 568 -12.42 -17.87 7.72
CA GLN A 568 -13.01 -17.46 9.00
C GLN A 568 -12.74 -15.97 9.27
N LEU A 569 -13.79 -15.16 9.28
CA LEU A 569 -13.70 -13.78 9.71
C LEU A 569 -13.55 -13.71 11.23
N VAL A 570 -12.44 -13.14 11.71
CA VAL A 570 -12.23 -12.96 13.16
C VAL A 570 -13.10 -11.82 13.70
N ASN A 571 -13.06 -10.66 13.03
CA ASN A 571 -13.91 -9.51 13.30
C ASN A 571 -14.43 -8.96 11.96
N PRO A 572 -15.68 -9.26 11.55
CA PRO A 572 -16.24 -8.84 10.27
C PRO A 572 -16.18 -7.32 10.03
N ALA A 573 -16.41 -6.49 11.05
CA ALA A 573 -16.30 -5.03 10.92
C ALA A 573 -14.86 -4.60 10.58
N GLY A 574 -13.86 -5.22 11.21
CA GLY A 574 -12.45 -4.98 10.88
C GLY A 574 -12.10 -5.34 9.44
N VAL A 575 -12.64 -6.45 8.93
CA VAL A 575 -12.46 -6.86 7.54
C VAL A 575 -13.17 -5.90 6.58
N THR A 576 -14.40 -5.47 6.87
CA THR A 576 -15.11 -4.44 6.09
C THR A 576 -14.29 -3.15 5.97
N HIS A 577 -13.74 -2.65 7.09
CA HIS A 577 -12.89 -1.45 7.08
C HIS A 577 -11.63 -1.63 6.23
N GLN A 578 -11.01 -2.81 6.29
CA GLN A 578 -9.88 -3.14 5.42
C GLN A 578 -10.27 -3.15 3.94
N VAL A 579 -11.42 -3.74 3.58
CA VAL A 579 -11.92 -3.73 2.20
C VAL A 579 -12.19 -2.30 1.73
N HIS A 580 -12.81 -1.46 2.55
CA HIS A 580 -13.01 -0.03 2.20
C HIS A 580 -11.69 0.67 1.89
N GLY A 581 -10.66 0.49 2.74
CA GLY A 581 -9.34 1.06 2.52
C GLY A 581 -8.68 0.56 1.22
N ASN A 582 -8.81 -0.73 0.91
CA ASN A 582 -8.31 -1.31 -0.34
C ASN A 582 -9.04 -0.73 -1.57
N VAL A 583 -10.35 -0.55 -1.48
CA VAL A 583 -11.15 0.01 -2.59
C VAL A 583 -10.77 1.46 -2.87
N ILE A 584 -10.68 2.29 -1.82
CA ILE A 584 -10.29 3.70 -1.91
C ILE A 584 -8.90 3.85 -2.53
N GLN A 585 -7.90 3.14 -2.00
CA GLN A 585 -6.52 3.23 -2.50
C GLN A 585 -6.40 2.74 -3.95
N THR A 586 -7.06 1.64 -4.30
CA THR A 586 -6.97 1.12 -5.67
C THR A 586 -7.67 2.03 -6.67
N THR A 587 -8.79 2.64 -6.28
CA THR A 587 -9.51 3.62 -7.11
C THR A 587 -8.65 4.86 -7.33
N SER A 588 -8.03 5.39 -6.26
CA SER A 588 -7.07 6.50 -6.33
C SER A 588 -5.91 6.18 -7.28
N ARG A 589 -5.30 4.99 -7.14
CA ARG A 589 -4.19 4.53 -7.98
C ARG A 589 -4.57 4.32 -9.43
N ALA A 590 -5.77 3.82 -9.70
CA ALA A 590 -6.27 3.63 -11.04
C ALA A 590 -6.57 4.95 -11.76
N LEU A 591 -6.95 6.02 -11.05
CA LEU A 591 -7.43 7.26 -11.66
C LEU A 591 -6.41 8.43 -11.61
N HIS A 592 -5.49 8.45 -10.64
CA HIS A 592 -4.66 9.62 -10.37
C HIS A 592 -3.17 9.33 -10.19
N GLU A 593 -2.83 8.24 -9.50
CA GLU A 593 -1.51 8.16 -8.87
C GLU A 593 -0.40 7.65 -9.79
N ARG A 594 0.61 8.50 -9.98
CA ARG A 594 1.90 8.18 -10.60
C ARG A 594 2.98 9.12 -10.06
N VAL A 595 4.21 8.62 -9.93
CA VAL A 595 5.38 9.46 -9.61
C VAL A 595 5.87 10.15 -10.88
N ALA A 596 5.97 11.48 -10.83
CA ALA A 596 6.63 12.25 -11.88
C ALA A 596 8.14 12.36 -11.60
N PHE A 597 8.94 12.31 -12.67
CA PHE A 597 10.40 12.43 -12.63
C PHE A 597 10.87 13.62 -13.48
N ALA A 598 12.00 14.21 -13.08
CA ALA A 598 12.57 15.36 -13.76
C ALA A 598 13.04 14.97 -15.17
N PRO A 599 12.69 15.74 -16.21
CA PRO A 599 13.17 15.50 -17.58
C PRO A 599 14.71 15.53 -17.69
N HIS A 600 15.25 14.83 -18.67
CA HIS A 600 16.70 14.77 -18.93
C HIS A 600 17.29 16.04 -19.56
N ASP A 601 16.47 16.86 -20.19
CA ASP A 601 16.81 18.17 -20.75
C ASP A 601 16.75 19.29 -19.71
N ALA A 602 16.48 18.98 -18.43
CA ALA A 602 16.59 19.94 -17.34
C ALA A 602 18.06 20.38 -17.16
N PRO A 603 18.36 21.70 -17.10
CA PRO A 603 19.73 22.18 -16.98
C PRO A 603 20.39 21.60 -15.72
N ALA A 604 21.55 20.95 -15.90
CA ALA A 604 22.39 20.45 -14.82
C ALA A 604 22.81 21.63 -13.92
N GLN A 605 22.14 21.81 -12.78
CA GLN A 605 22.56 22.85 -11.83
C GLN A 605 23.88 22.45 -11.19
N GLN A 606 24.93 23.24 -11.46
CA GLN A 606 26.10 23.32 -10.60
C GLN A 606 25.63 23.80 -9.22
N SER A 607 25.60 22.89 -8.25
CA SER A 607 25.09 23.12 -6.90
C SER A 607 26.00 24.06 -6.10
N THR A 608 25.81 25.37 -6.28
CA THR A 608 26.30 26.39 -5.34
C THR A 608 25.16 27.35 -5.03
N ARG A 609 24.59 27.20 -3.82
CA ARG A 609 23.46 27.93 -3.19
C ARG A 609 22.08 27.29 -3.35
N GLN A 610 21.33 27.34 -2.24
CA GLN A 610 19.89 27.15 -2.07
C GLN A 610 19.14 26.78 -3.35
N ALA A 611 18.77 25.50 -3.46
CA ALA A 611 17.72 25.09 -4.38
C ALA A 611 16.40 25.76 -3.96
N LEU A 612 16.12 26.95 -4.51
CA LEU A 612 14.76 27.45 -4.66
C LEU A 612 14.01 26.54 -5.66
N PRO A 613 12.69 26.38 -5.53
CA PRO A 613 11.94 25.35 -6.25
C PRO A 613 11.95 25.61 -7.75
N GLY A 614 12.55 24.71 -8.55
CA GLY A 614 12.33 24.72 -10.01
C GLY A 614 13.29 23.94 -10.90
N GLY A 615 14.57 23.77 -10.53
CA GLY A 615 15.53 22.95 -11.29
C GLY A 615 15.97 21.76 -10.45
N ARG A 616 15.75 20.53 -10.93
CA ARG A 616 16.23 19.31 -10.25
C ARG A 616 17.11 18.51 -11.20
N PRO A 617 18.06 17.72 -10.69
CA PRO A 617 18.84 16.83 -11.53
C PRO A 617 17.92 15.87 -12.30
N ALA A 618 18.32 15.56 -13.53
CA ALA A 618 17.60 14.66 -14.42
C ALA A 618 17.23 13.33 -13.76
N GLY A 619 16.00 12.88 -14.01
CA GLY A 619 15.45 11.61 -13.52
C GLY A 619 15.10 11.57 -12.03
N THR A 620 15.32 12.65 -11.26
CA THR A 620 14.94 12.68 -9.83
C THR A 620 13.43 12.85 -9.64
N VAL A 621 12.91 12.41 -8.48
CA VAL A 621 11.48 12.53 -8.13
C VAL A 621 11.06 14.01 -8.11
N LEU A 622 9.98 14.38 -8.83
CA LEU A 622 9.41 15.74 -8.86
C LEU A 622 8.35 15.99 -7.78
N ALA A 623 7.54 14.99 -7.46
CA ALA A 623 6.51 15.13 -6.44
C ALA A 623 7.13 15.40 -5.06
N GLN A 624 6.85 16.57 -4.47
CA GLN A 624 7.32 16.95 -3.13
C GLN A 624 6.18 17.31 -2.18
N GLU A 625 4.96 17.41 -2.70
CA GLU A 625 3.75 17.66 -1.93
C GLU A 625 2.54 17.07 -2.67
N TRP A 626 1.33 17.32 -2.21
CA TRP A 626 0.10 16.68 -2.69
C TRP A 626 -0.37 17.15 -4.07
N GLY A 627 -0.09 18.40 -4.45
CA GLY A 627 -0.34 18.91 -5.80
C GLY A 627 0.50 18.21 -6.87
N GLY A 628 1.73 17.82 -6.54
CA GLY A 628 2.61 17.02 -7.40
C GLY A 628 2.32 15.51 -7.38
N TYR A 629 1.47 15.02 -6.48
CA TYR A 629 1.01 13.63 -6.42
C TYR A 629 -0.44 13.58 -5.92
N PRO A 630 -1.42 13.87 -6.82
CA PRO A 630 -2.82 13.91 -6.43
C PRO A 630 -3.32 12.51 -6.06
N ILE A 631 -4.16 12.47 -5.02
CA ILE A 631 -4.90 11.28 -4.59
C ILE A 631 -6.40 11.55 -4.64
N LEU A 632 -7.20 10.49 -4.57
CA LEU A 632 -8.66 10.57 -4.55
C LEU A 632 -9.17 11.49 -3.43
N ASN A 633 -10.03 12.44 -3.77
CA ASN A 633 -10.68 13.30 -2.77
C ASN A 633 -12.04 12.73 -2.31
N PHE A 634 -12.59 13.27 -1.22
CA PHE A 634 -13.85 12.77 -0.63
C PHE A 634 -15.05 12.76 -1.59
N ARG A 635 -15.11 13.67 -2.57
CA ARG A 635 -16.22 13.72 -3.55
C ARG A 635 -16.13 12.60 -4.58
N GLN A 636 -14.95 12.02 -4.76
CA GLN A 636 -14.67 10.98 -5.73
C GLN A 636 -14.68 9.57 -5.11
N VAL A 637 -14.88 9.46 -3.79
CA VAL A 637 -14.99 8.16 -3.12
C VAL A 637 -16.25 7.45 -3.61
N PRO A 638 -16.15 6.23 -4.17
CA PRO A 638 -17.32 5.48 -4.63
C PRO A 638 -18.21 5.05 -3.46
N VAL A 639 -19.46 4.72 -3.76
CA VAL A 639 -20.26 3.88 -2.88
C VAL A 639 -19.63 2.48 -2.84
N ILE A 640 -19.25 2.00 -1.66
CA ILE A 640 -18.59 0.71 -1.49
C ILE A 640 -19.57 -0.26 -0.83
N GLU A 641 -19.90 -1.34 -1.53
CA GLU A 641 -20.68 -2.46 -0.99
C GLU A 641 -19.77 -3.67 -0.83
N VAL A 642 -19.68 -4.19 0.40
CA VAL A 642 -18.84 -5.37 0.70
C VAL A 642 -19.72 -6.60 0.82
N LEU A 643 -19.42 -7.62 0.02
CA LEU A 643 -19.98 -8.96 0.13
C LEU A 643 -18.92 -9.88 0.75
N HIS A 644 -19.12 -10.26 2.01
CA HIS A 644 -18.29 -11.26 2.66
C HIS A 644 -18.77 -12.67 2.29
N MET A 645 -17.83 -13.59 2.07
CA MET A 645 -18.09 -15.03 1.98
C MET A 645 -17.71 -15.69 3.32
N PRO A 646 -18.60 -15.73 4.32
CA PRO A 646 -18.26 -16.24 5.64
C PRO A 646 -17.99 -17.75 5.60
N ARG A 647 -16.82 -18.17 6.12
CA ARG A 647 -16.44 -19.59 6.25
C ARG A 647 -16.18 -19.96 7.72
N PRO A 648 -17.22 -20.11 8.56
CA PRO A 648 -17.03 -20.45 9.96
C PRO A 648 -16.33 -21.80 10.10
N GLY A 649 -15.31 -21.86 10.96
CA GLY A 649 -14.52 -23.07 11.20
C GLY A 649 -13.36 -23.34 10.23
N GLU A 650 -13.31 -22.66 9.08
CA GLU A 650 -12.14 -22.71 8.20
C GLU A 650 -10.94 -21.90 8.77
N ALA A 651 -9.77 -22.04 8.15
CA ALA A 651 -8.63 -21.20 8.48
C ALA A 651 -8.95 -19.71 8.21
N PRO A 652 -8.59 -18.79 9.14
CA PRO A 652 -8.67 -17.36 8.85
C PRO A 652 -7.56 -16.99 7.87
N LEU A 653 -7.90 -16.16 6.89
CA LEU A 653 -7.00 -15.76 5.82
C LEU A 653 -6.71 -14.26 5.82
N GLY A 654 -5.87 -13.82 4.89
CA GLY A 654 -5.39 -12.45 4.82
C GLY A 654 -6.34 -11.45 4.15
N ALA A 655 -6.77 -10.41 4.88
CA ALA A 655 -7.60 -9.31 4.37
C ALA A 655 -6.83 -7.99 4.14
N GLY A 656 -5.50 -8.02 4.27
CA GLY A 656 -4.67 -6.82 4.26
C GLY A 656 -4.63 -6.12 2.90
N GLU A 657 -4.54 -6.90 1.82
CA GLU A 657 -4.26 -6.40 0.46
C GLU A 657 -5.15 -7.06 -0.60
N SER A 658 -5.72 -8.23 -0.32
CA SER A 658 -6.32 -9.11 -1.33
C SER A 658 -7.48 -8.47 -2.11
N SER A 659 -8.26 -7.60 -1.46
CA SER A 659 -9.35 -6.88 -2.11
C SER A 659 -8.92 -5.69 -2.95
N SER A 660 -7.65 -5.28 -2.94
CA SER A 660 -7.12 -4.28 -3.89
C SER A 660 -6.79 -4.87 -5.26
N VAL A 661 -6.42 -6.15 -5.29
CA VAL A 661 -5.79 -6.80 -6.45
C VAL A 661 -6.62 -6.76 -7.74
N PRO A 662 -7.94 -7.03 -7.76
CA PRO A 662 -8.72 -6.97 -9.00
C PRO A 662 -9.14 -5.55 -9.41
N GLY A 663 -8.96 -4.54 -8.55
CA GLY A 663 -9.71 -3.29 -8.67
C GLY A 663 -9.36 -2.44 -9.90
N THR A 664 -8.08 -2.34 -10.27
CA THR A 664 -7.68 -1.55 -11.45
C THR A 664 -8.20 -2.14 -12.75
N ALA A 665 -8.19 -3.49 -12.89
CA ALA A 665 -8.79 -4.14 -14.05
C ALA A 665 -10.31 -3.97 -14.09
N ALA A 666 -11.02 -4.08 -12.96
CA ALA A 666 -12.46 -3.84 -12.93
C ALA A 666 -12.81 -2.43 -13.43
N ILE A 667 -12.04 -1.41 -13.01
CA ILE A 667 -12.22 -0.02 -13.49
C ILE A 667 -11.89 0.09 -14.98
N ALA A 668 -10.78 -0.48 -15.45
CA ALA A 668 -10.39 -0.45 -16.86
C ALA A 668 -11.44 -1.13 -17.76
N ASN A 669 -11.95 -2.28 -17.33
CA ASN A 669 -13.00 -3.03 -18.01
C ASN A 669 -14.33 -2.25 -18.00
N ALA A 670 -14.63 -1.50 -16.95
CA ALA A 670 -15.81 -0.63 -16.88
C ALA A 670 -15.70 0.56 -17.86
N ILE A 671 -14.51 1.17 -17.98
CA ILE A 671 -14.26 2.22 -18.97
C ILE A 671 -14.41 1.66 -20.39
N PHE A 672 -13.87 0.47 -20.66
CA PHE A 672 -14.09 -0.20 -21.94
C PHE A 672 -15.58 -0.48 -22.20
N ASP A 673 -16.30 -0.97 -21.18
CA ASP A 673 -17.73 -1.21 -21.30
C ASP A 673 -18.52 0.07 -21.63
N ALA A 674 -18.08 1.21 -21.07
CA ALA A 674 -18.67 2.51 -21.33
C ALA A 674 -18.32 3.09 -22.72
N THR A 675 -17.10 2.87 -23.21
CA THR A 675 -16.52 3.66 -24.31
C THR A 675 -16.10 2.84 -25.53
N GLY A 676 -15.95 1.52 -25.38
CA GLY A 676 -15.28 0.66 -26.36
C GLY A 676 -13.75 0.86 -26.45
N VAL A 677 -13.15 1.77 -25.67
CA VAL A 677 -11.71 2.04 -25.67
C VAL A 677 -11.00 1.25 -24.58
N ARG A 678 -9.91 0.55 -24.95
CA ARG A 678 -9.08 -0.22 -24.02
C ARG A 678 -7.90 0.62 -23.53
N PHE A 679 -7.83 0.84 -22.23
CA PHE A 679 -6.68 1.47 -21.56
C PHE A 679 -5.83 0.40 -20.87
N ARG A 680 -4.54 0.35 -21.21
CA ARG A 680 -3.59 -0.68 -20.72
C ARG A 680 -2.50 -0.12 -19.81
N ALA A 681 -2.59 1.16 -19.46
CA ALA A 681 -1.65 1.85 -18.59
C ALA A 681 -2.40 2.83 -17.66
N PRO A 682 -2.60 2.50 -16.37
CA PRO A 682 -3.02 3.48 -15.36
C PRO A 682 -1.90 4.49 -15.08
N PRO A 683 -2.24 5.67 -14.53
CA PRO A 683 -3.57 6.11 -14.15
C PRO A 683 -4.42 6.59 -15.34
N PHE A 684 -5.73 6.31 -15.29
CA PHE A 684 -6.74 6.77 -16.25
C PHE A 684 -7.14 8.22 -15.94
N THR A 685 -6.18 9.14 -16.02
CA THR A 685 -6.45 10.57 -15.78
C THR A 685 -7.32 11.14 -16.90
N PRO A 686 -7.98 12.30 -16.68
CA PRO A 686 -8.78 12.95 -17.70
C PRO A 686 -8.02 13.16 -19.01
N GLU A 687 -6.74 13.52 -18.95
CA GLU A 687 -5.89 13.72 -20.13
C GLU A 687 -5.71 12.43 -20.93
N VAL A 688 -5.36 11.32 -20.26
CA VAL A 688 -5.16 10.00 -20.88
C VAL A 688 -6.45 9.51 -21.53
N VAL A 689 -7.57 9.63 -20.81
CA VAL A 689 -8.88 9.18 -21.32
C VAL A 689 -9.32 10.05 -22.49
N ARG A 690 -9.12 11.37 -22.41
CA ARG A 690 -9.46 12.30 -23.49
C ARG A 690 -8.67 12.00 -24.76
N GLU A 691 -7.37 11.72 -24.65
CA GLU A 691 -6.53 11.30 -25.79
C GLU A 691 -7.03 9.99 -26.41
N GLY A 692 -7.34 8.99 -25.57
CA GLY A 692 -7.90 7.71 -26.04
C GLY A 692 -9.26 7.87 -26.74
N LEU A 693 -10.15 8.70 -26.19
CA LEU A 693 -11.45 9.01 -26.81
C LEU A 693 -11.29 9.79 -28.12
N ALA A 694 -10.33 10.72 -28.19
CA ALA A 694 -10.05 11.47 -29.42
C ALA A 694 -9.56 10.54 -30.53
N ALA A 695 -8.61 9.65 -30.21
CA ALA A 695 -8.09 8.65 -31.15
C ALA A 695 -9.19 7.70 -31.65
N ALA A 696 -10.20 7.42 -30.82
CA ALA A 696 -11.36 6.60 -31.19
C ALA A 696 -12.50 7.38 -31.88
N GLY A 697 -12.37 8.70 -32.09
CA GLY A 697 -13.44 9.54 -32.65
C GLY A 697 -14.64 9.74 -31.72
N LEU A 698 -14.46 9.52 -30.41
CA LEU A 698 -15.51 9.59 -29.40
C LEU A 698 -15.49 10.90 -28.60
N LEU A 699 -14.49 11.76 -28.77
CA LEU A 699 -14.40 13.03 -28.04
C LEU A 699 -15.44 14.06 -28.52
N LEU A 700 -16.20 14.65 -27.59
CA LEU A 700 -17.16 15.71 -27.92
C LEU A 700 -16.50 17.10 -27.85
N GLY A 701 -16.57 17.87 -28.94
CA GLY A 701 -16.13 19.27 -28.98
C GLY A 701 -14.65 19.49 -29.34
N GLY A 702 -13.95 18.47 -29.86
CA GLY A 702 -12.62 18.64 -30.46
C GLY A 702 -12.71 19.36 -31.81
N ALA A 703 -11.82 20.32 -32.06
CA ALA A 703 -11.83 21.21 -33.22
C ALA A 703 -11.91 20.44 -34.56
N GLY A 704 -13.10 20.43 -35.17
CA GLY A 704 -13.26 20.25 -36.60
C GLY A 704 -12.91 21.56 -37.29
N GLY A 705 -11.80 21.57 -38.02
CA GLY A 705 -11.37 22.76 -38.75
C GLY A 705 -10.11 22.57 -39.58
N GLN A 706 -10.15 21.69 -40.58
CA GLN A 706 -9.35 21.88 -41.80
C GLN A 706 -10.15 21.45 -43.03
N GLY A 707 -10.59 22.47 -43.77
CA GLY A 707 -11.19 22.40 -45.09
C GLY A 707 -11.35 23.81 -45.62
N GLY A 708 -10.41 24.27 -46.46
CA GLY A 708 -10.51 25.54 -47.20
C GLY A 708 -9.28 26.43 -47.06
N GLY A 709 -8.41 26.42 -48.07
CA GLY A 709 -7.16 27.18 -48.08
C GLY A 709 -7.29 28.68 -48.41
N GLY A 710 -6.14 29.34 -48.39
CA GLY A 710 -5.94 30.72 -48.85
C GLY A 710 -4.86 31.41 -48.03
N GLY A 711 -3.64 31.50 -48.57
CA GLY A 711 -2.53 32.22 -47.94
C GLY A 711 -2.68 33.74 -48.05
N HIS A 712 -1.96 34.46 -47.18
CA HIS A 712 -1.09 35.59 -47.52
C HIS A 712 -0.38 36.14 -46.29
N ASP A 713 0.70 36.85 -46.57
CA ASP A 713 1.85 37.17 -45.74
C ASP A 713 1.69 38.29 -44.69
N ALA A 714 2.62 38.25 -43.73
CA ALA A 714 3.42 39.34 -43.17
C ALA A 714 2.86 40.40 -42.18
N ALA A 715 3.68 40.56 -41.12
CA ALA A 715 4.13 41.79 -40.47
C ALA A 715 3.24 42.54 -39.44
N ASN A 716 3.65 42.37 -38.18
CA ASN A 716 4.10 43.40 -37.22
C ASN A 716 3.35 44.74 -37.12
N SER A 717 2.70 44.99 -35.98
CA SER A 717 2.76 46.28 -35.26
C SER A 717 2.12 46.16 -33.87
N GLY A 718 2.81 46.65 -32.84
CA GLY A 718 2.28 46.72 -31.48
C GLY A 718 1.29 47.85 -31.24
N ALA A 719 0.41 47.66 -30.26
CA ALA A 719 -0.20 48.74 -29.46
C ALA A 719 -0.79 48.12 -28.20
N GLY A 720 -0.59 48.80 -27.07
CA GLY A 720 -1.10 48.39 -25.76
C GLY A 720 -2.62 48.41 -25.65
N GLY A 721 -3.15 47.55 -24.78
CA GLY A 721 -4.56 47.49 -24.42
C GLY A 721 -4.73 46.77 -23.09
N ALA A 722 -5.57 47.31 -22.23
CA ALA A 722 -5.67 47.07 -20.80
C ALA A 722 -6.03 45.63 -20.38
N ARG A 723 -5.67 45.28 -19.14
CA ARG A 723 -6.12 44.07 -18.42
C ARG A 723 -7.66 44.05 -18.34
N PRO A 724 -8.35 42.93 -18.65
CA PRO A 724 -9.76 42.80 -18.37
C PRO A 724 -9.98 42.43 -16.89
N GLU A 725 -10.91 43.14 -16.24
CA GLU A 725 -11.45 42.81 -14.92
C GLU A 725 -12.18 41.45 -14.93
N PRO A 726 -12.20 40.71 -13.80
CA PRO A 726 -12.87 39.42 -13.72
C PRO A 726 -14.40 39.58 -13.79
N ALA A 727 -15.01 38.85 -14.72
CA ALA A 727 -16.44 38.82 -14.94
C ALA A 727 -17.21 38.23 -13.74
N ALA A 728 -18.34 38.85 -13.43
CA ALA A 728 -19.25 38.49 -12.36
C ALA A 728 -19.81 37.05 -12.49
N ALA A 729 -19.91 36.37 -11.34
CA ALA A 729 -20.45 35.01 -11.24
C ALA A 729 -21.92 34.92 -11.70
N PRO A 730 -22.30 33.86 -12.44
CA PRO A 730 -23.69 33.68 -12.86
C PRO A 730 -24.59 33.36 -11.67
N LYS A 731 -25.61 34.19 -11.48
CA LYS A 731 -26.77 33.93 -10.64
C LYS A 731 -27.64 32.86 -11.32
N HIS A 732 -27.57 31.62 -10.87
CA HIS A 732 -28.66 30.63 -10.88
C HIS A 732 -28.18 29.35 -10.17
N ALA A 733 -28.22 29.38 -8.84
CA ALA A 733 -27.96 28.23 -7.97
C ALA A 733 -28.99 28.18 -6.83
N GLU A 734 -30.29 28.17 -7.17
CA GLU A 734 -31.37 28.19 -6.16
C GLU A 734 -32.39 27.03 -6.29
N SER A 735 -32.07 25.92 -6.96
CA SER A 735 -33.02 24.79 -7.03
C SER A 735 -32.45 23.40 -6.77
N ALA A 736 -31.35 23.29 -5.99
CA ALA A 736 -30.93 22.02 -5.39
C ALA A 736 -31.40 21.96 -3.93
N ARG A 737 -32.44 21.17 -3.65
CA ARG A 737 -32.95 20.93 -2.28
C ARG A 737 -31.94 20.09 -1.49
N TRP A 738 -31.13 20.76 -0.67
CA TRP A 738 -30.28 20.16 0.35
C TRP A 738 -31.12 19.49 1.46
N PRO A 739 -30.72 18.34 2.04
CA PRO A 739 -31.38 17.85 3.25
C PRO A 739 -31.07 18.81 4.42
N GLY A 740 -32.12 19.34 5.03
CA GLY A 740 -32.05 20.29 6.13
C GLY A 740 -31.34 19.71 7.37
N ARG A 741 -30.73 20.60 8.17
CA ARG A 741 -30.12 20.28 9.47
C ARG A 741 -31.12 19.51 10.34
N ARG A 742 -30.73 18.31 10.80
CA ARG A 742 -31.50 17.55 11.80
C ARG A 742 -31.62 18.38 13.08
N SER A 743 -32.81 18.41 13.68
CA SER A 743 -33.09 19.17 14.91
C SER A 743 -32.29 18.61 16.09
N GLY A 744 -31.91 19.50 17.03
CA GLY A 744 -31.09 19.15 18.21
C GLY A 744 -31.68 18.06 19.12
N TRP A 745 -32.95 17.70 18.95
CA TRP A 745 -33.62 16.62 19.68
C TRP A 745 -33.17 15.22 19.24
N ALA A 746 -32.68 15.05 18.00
CA ALA A 746 -32.14 13.77 17.53
C ALA A 746 -30.76 13.43 18.14
N LEU A 747 -30.01 14.44 18.61
CA LEU A 747 -28.71 14.27 19.25
C LEU A 747 -28.84 13.84 20.72
N ALA A 748 -29.90 14.28 21.42
CA ALA A 748 -30.16 13.92 22.81
C ALA A 748 -30.69 12.48 22.96
N GLY A 749 -31.47 11.98 21.99
CA GLY A 749 -31.97 10.60 22.00
C GLY A 749 -30.88 9.53 21.86
N ALA A 750 -29.78 9.85 21.17
CA ALA A 750 -28.66 8.92 20.98
C ALA A 750 -27.79 8.75 22.25
N LEU A 751 -27.79 9.74 23.15
CA LEU A 751 -27.03 9.70 24.41
C LEU A 751 -27.76 8.96 25.56
N ALA A 752 -29.09 8.81 25.47
CA ALA A 752 -29.90 8.15 26.50
C ALA A 752 -30.08 6.63 26.28
N ALA A 753 -29.79 6.11 25.09
CA ALA A 753 -30.03 4.71 24.72
C ALA A 753 -28.81 3.78 24.85
N GLY A 754 -27.81 4.14 25.66
CA GLY A 754 -26.83 3.20 26.23
C GLY A 754 -26.16 2.24 25.24
N ALA A 755 -25.76 2.74 24.07
CA ALA A 755 -24.90 2.02 23.13
C ALA A 755 -23.59 2.80 22.98
N VAL A 756 -22.68 2.59 23.93
CA VAL A 756 -21.23 2.79 23.77
C VAL A 756 -20.56 1.45 24.02
#